data_AF-A0A644YPT8-F1
#
_entry.id   AF-A0A644YPT8-F1
#
_cell.length_a   1.000
_cell.length_b   1.000
_cell.length_c   1.000
_cell.angle_alpha   90.00
_cell.angle_beta   90.00
_cell.angle_gamma   90.00
#
_symmetry.space_group_name_H-M   'P 1'
#
loop_
_entity.id
_entity.type
_entity.pdbx_description
1 polymer ?
#
loop_
_entity_poly.entity_id
_entity_poly.type
_entity_poly.pdbx_seq_one_letter_code
_entity_poly.pdbx_strand_id
1 'polypeptide(L)'
;MGRILLAALDERQMAEDDPEMSTVLTGFFYELLKRHPDRMAAWAGETVKLRSPRLKNLVLTLYPAAGGALGRMIFEPIAAAHPELGVPPPLKALEAKQLEQTLAGGAEGPWGGWSASGNPAYARALLRQSLAPASGEAALVRRMVLRRMVVDRTGTDAELLAITREFFQAASPDELDDFFKMVPTDERERILGKELACAISGFLTLTIGILAGHILVSLFVLPMETFGETAVKSQLSELVGKIIIFGFSGALWAMLGMLLSTVTMNTYMAYAAPFILYYVLIILQERYARDVFMLNPQNYLTLTGTWPFGGWSAGITMAVLLIGAMLGFYVIAQDHLRDDNARKAIRTLFRQRSISLEKPFHPAHDIPMLNDLRQVRSVVHYNFRMWRGNARVLLTFALAFILCFLLSDKAASFAYDMGTTMQAFEPFAWTFGDANSVLLISLLLVLLFVDMPFLGAGVPYYLVRMKRRTWLTGQAIYISLATVLYIVFIFAATSIICMGNSFIGNMWSETAAILGYSGAGKAVALPALVKTLELSRPYECASTILLLMLLYTLVMVFLTLYVNIKRGKSAGIAAAFAFSLFGFLLNPQLFKQIFELPDELLYKANVAVGWLSPLNQATYHMHNFGYDLLPRLWQTYVIFGLAIVLLFIFTLRALRKYNFHFLGGDQ
;
A
#
# COMPACT_ATOMS: atom_id res chain seq x y z
N MET A 1 -51.91 -19.91 -39.71
CA MET A 1 -51.76 -19.08 -38.50
C MET A 1 -50.34 -18.54 -38.34
N GLY A 2 -49.29 -19.37 -38.28
CA GLY A 2 -47.88 -18.90 -38.19
C GLY A 2 -47.41 -17.96 -39.31
N ARG A 3 -47.68 -18.28 -40.59
CA ARG A 3 -47.40 -17.38 -41.74
C ARG A 3 -48.17 -16.05 -41.68
N ILE A 4 -49.40 -16.07 -41.17
CA ILE A 4 -50.25 -14.87 -41.05
C ILE A 4 -49.72 -13.95 -39.93
N LEU A 5 -49.16 -14.52 -38.86
CA LEU A 5 -48.53 -13.80 -37.77
C LEU A 5 -47.16 -13.20 -38.14
N LEU A 6 -46.36 -13.89 -38.95
CA LEU A 6 -45.10 -13.37 -39.48
C LEU A 6 -45.32 -12.24 -40.49
N ALA A 7 -46.33 -12.36 -41.35
CA ALA A 7 -46.75 -11.28 -42.25
C ALA A 7 -47.32 -10.05 -41.49
N ALA A 8 -48.07 -10.27 -40.41
CA ALA A 8 -48.58 -9.19 -39.56
C ALA A 8 -47.49 -8.43 -38.77
N LEU A 9 -46.32 -9.04 -38.55
CA LEU A 9 -45.13 -8.40 -37.97
C LEU A 9 -44.32 -7.58 -38.99
N ASP A 10 -44.51 -7.83 -40.28
CA ASP A 10 -43.89 -7.06 -41.36
C ASP A 10 -44.65 -5.74 -41.61
N GLU A 11 -45.98 -5.73 -41.42
CA GLU A 11 -46.84 -4.56 -41.67
C GLU A 11 -46.98 -3.56 -40.50
N ARG A 12 -46.66 -3.94 -39.26
CA ARG A 12 -46.77 -3.03 -38.11
C ARG A 12 -45.40 -2.68 -37.53
N GLN A 13 -45.06 -1.39 -37.56
CA GLN A 13 -43.97 -0.72 -36.81
C GLN A 13 -43.97 -0.95 -35.27
N MET A 14 -44.85 -1.81 -34.73
CA MET A 14 -45.11 -1.95 -33.30
C MET A 14 -43.99 -2.57 -32.47
N ALA A 15 -42.93 -3.12 -33.08
CA ALA A 15 -41.85 -3.82 -32.35
C ALA A 15 -40.65 -2.93 -31.98
N GLU A 16 -40.55 -1.70 -32.51
CA GLU A 16 -39.47 -0.76 -32.15
C GLU A 16 -39.82 0.13 -30.95
N ASP A 17 -41.09 0.46 -30.74
CA ASP A 17 -41.49 1.46 -29.73
C ASP A 17 -41.87 0.89 -28.35
N ASP A 18 -42.09 -0.43 -28.20
CA ASP A 18 -42.46 -1.05 -26.93
C ASP A 18 -41.54 -2.24 -26.55
N PRO A 19 -40.62 -2.05 -25.57
CA PRO A 19 -39.69 -3.09 -25.12
C PRO A 19 -40.37 -4.28 -24.44
N GLU A 20 -41.53 -4.10 -23.79
CA GLU A 20 -42.25 -5.20 -23.13
C GLU A 20 -42.92 -6.09 -24.16
N MET A 21 -43.57 -5.50 -25.17
CA MET A 21 -44.21 -6.25 -26.26
C MET A 21 -43.19 -7.04 -27.09
N SER A 22 -42.01 -6.45 -27.36
CA SER A 22 -40.86 -7.12 -28.01
C SER A 22 -40.43 -8.38 -27.25
N THR A 23 -40.43 -8.32 -25.93
CA THR A 23 -39.99 -9.43 -25.06
C THR A 23 -41.03 -10.55 -25.02
N VAL A 24 -42.32 -10.20 -24.93
CA VAL A 24 -43.44 -11.16 -24.98
C VAL A 24 -43.50 -11.88 -26.34
N LEU A 25 -43.34 -11.14 -27.44
CA LEU A 25 -43.30 -11.72 -28.78
C LEU A 25 -42.09 -12.64 -28.94
N THR A 26 -40.91 -12.22 -28.47
CA THR A 26 -39.70 -13.06 -28.51
C THR A 26 -39.89 -14.36 -27.74
N GLY A 27 -40.53 -14.33 -26.56
CA GLY A 27 -40.87 -15.51 -25.78
C GLY A 27 -41.91 -16.42 -26.46
N PHE A 28 -42.92 -15.84 -27.11
CA PHE A 28 -43.92 -16.58 -27.87
C PHE A 28 -43.30 -17.31 -29.08
N PHE A 29 -42.46 -16.61 -29.86
CA PHE A 29 -41.76 -17.23 -30.99
C PHE A 29 -40.73 -18.27 -30.56
N TYR A 30 -40.07 -18.09 -29.42
CA TYR A 30 -39.19 -19.10 -28.83
C TYR A 30 -39.94 -20.43 -28.60
N GLU A 31 -41.09 -20.39 -27.94
CA GLU A 31 -41.90 -21.59 -27.68
C GLU A 31 -42.55 -22.16 -28.96
N LEU A 32 -42.95 -21.31 -29.90
CA LEU A 32 -43.50 -21.73 -31.19
C LEU A 32 -42.46 -22.49 -32.04
N LEU A 33 -41.24 -21.95 -32.13
CA LEU A 33 -40.13 -22.52 -32.91
C LEU A 33 -39.62 -23.82 -32.29
N LYS A 34 -39.62 -23.90 -30.96
CA LYS A 34 -39.28 -25.12 -30.22
C LYS A 34 -40.25 -26.27 -30.47
N ARG A 35 -41.54 -25.99 -30.74
CA ARG A 35 -42.58 -27.01 -30.93
C ARG A 35 -42.75 -27.50 -32.37
N HIS A 36 -42.24 -26.78 -33.37
CA HIS A 36 -42.39 -27.11 -34.79
C HIS A 36 -41.08 -26.99 -35.60
N PRO A 37 -40.06 -27.82 -35.28
CA PRO A 37 -38.72 -27.74 -35.87
C PRO A 37 -38.67 -28.10 -37.37
N ASP A 38 -39.58 -28.96 -37.83
CA ASP A 38 -39.73 -29.47 -39.19
C ASP A 38 -40.21 -28.42 -40.20
N ARG A 39 -40.86 -27.35 -39.73
CA ARG A 39 -41.44 -26.29 -40.58
C ARG A 39 -40.49 -25.10 -40.82
N MET A 40 -39.31 -25.10 -40.19
CA MET A 40 -38.35 -23.99 -40.24
C MET A 40 -37.75 -23.73 -41.63
N ALA A 41 -37.45 -24.78 -42.39
CA ALA A 41 -36.95 -24.62 -43.77
C ALA A 41 -37.96 -23.89 -44.69
N ALA A 42 -39.26 -24.08 -44.45
CA ALA A 42 -40.33 -23.41 -45.19
C ALA A 42 -40.64 -21.98 -44.70
N TRP A 43 -40.10 -21.58 -43.54
CA TRP A 43 -40.27 -20.26 -42.92
C TRP A 43 -38.99 -19.40 -42.99
N ALA A 44 -37.84 -20.01 -43.30
CA ALA A 44 -36.56 -19.33 -43.46
C ALA A 44 -36.64 -18.11 -44.40
N GLY A 45 -37.33 -18.23 -45.54
CA GLY A 45 -37.51 -17.13 -46.49
C GLY A 45 -38.34 -15.94 -45.95
N GLU A 46 -39.25 -16.16 -45.01
CA GLU A 46 -40.00 -15.08 -44.34
C GLU A 46 -39.25 -14.51 -43.14
N THR A 47 -38.41 -15.31 -42.46
CA THR A 47 -37.58 -14.82 -41.34
C THR A 47 -36.49 -13.82 -41.75
N VAL A 48 -36.05 -13.84 -43.02
CA VAL A 48 -35.10 -12.86 -43.56
C VAL A 48 -35.73 -11.46 -43.69
N LYS A 49 -37.04 -11.40 -43.93
CA LYS A 49 -37.81 -10.14 -44.08
C LYS A 49 -38.03 -9.41 -42.75
N LEU A 50 -37.89 -10.11 -41.62
CA LEU A 50 -38.02 -9.52 -40.29
C LEU A 50 -37.02 -8.38 -40.08
N ARG A 51 -37.51 -7.19 -39.70
CA ARG A 51 -36.63 -6.04 -39.40
C ARG A 51 -36.00 -6.10 -38.01
N SER A 52 -36.60 -6.83 -37.06
CA SER A 52 -36.14 -6.91 -35.66
C SER A 52 -34.83 -7.71 -35.47
N PRO A 53 -33.76 -7.12 -34.93
CA PRO A 53 -32.49 -7.81 -34.68
C PRO A 53 -32.56 -8.91 -33.61
N ARG A 54 -33.43 -8.75 -32.60
CA ARG A 54 -33.56 -9.71 -31.48
C ARG A 54 -34.13 -11.06 -31.93
N LEU A 55 -35.13 -11.03 -32.81
CA LEU A 55 -35.75 -12.22 -33.39
C LEU A 55 -34.82 -12.96 -34.35
N LYS A 56 -34.01 -12.23 -35.13
CA LYS A 56 -32.96 -12.82 -35.99
C LYS A 56 -31.93 -13.58 -35.16
N ASN A 57 -31.46 -12.98 -34.06
CA ASN A 57 -30.50 -13.63 -33.17
C ASN A 57 -31.10 -14.85 -32.45
N LEU A 58 -32.36 -14.78 -32.00
CA LEU A 58 -33.05 -15.91 -31.38
C LEU A 58 -33.07 -17.14 -32.29
N VAL A 59 -33.33 -16.94 -33.58
CA VAL A 59 -33.34 -18.01 -34.60
C VAL A 59 -31.96 -18.63 -34.79
N LEU A 60 -30.90 -17.81 -34.88
CA LEU A 60 -29.51 -18.29 -35.00
C LEU A 60 -29.04 -19.05 -33.76
N THR A 61 -29.51 -18.65 -32.57
CA THR A 61 -29.11 -19.26 -31.29
C THR A 61 -29.78 -20.63 -31.10
N LEU A 62 -31.01 -20.80 -31.59
CA LEU A 62 -31.78 -22.03 -31.42
C LEU A 62 -31.39 -23.14 -32.43
N TYR A 63 -30.80 -22.79 -33.57
CA TYR A 63 -30.44 -23.75 -34.62
C TYR A 63 -29.06 -23.47 -35.25
N PRO A 64 -27.95 -23.86 -34.57
CA PRO A 64 -26.58 -23.65 -35.08
C PRO A 64 -26.32 -24.36 -36.42
N ALA A 65 -26.88 -25.55 -36.60
CA ALA A 65 -26.76 -26.35 -37.83
C ALA A 65 -27.42 -25.67 -39.07
N ALA A 66 -28.31 -24.70 -38.87
CA ALA A 66 -28.90 -23.91 -39.94
C ALA A 66 -28.00 -22.73 -40.35
N GLY A 67 -26.94 -22.41 -39.59
CA GLY A 67 -26.03 -21.30 -39.85
C GLY A 67 -25.36 -21.36 -41.21
N GLY A 68 -25.03 -22.56 -41.71
CA GLY A 68 -24.47 -22.75 -43.06
C GLY A 68 -25.46 -22.54 -44.21
N ALA A 69 -26.77 -22.72 -43.97
CA ALA A 69 -27.83 -22.51 -44.98
C ALA A 69 -28.35 -21.06 -44.96
N LEU A 70 -28.55 -20.49 -43.77
CA LEU A 70 -28.87 -19.08 -43.56
C LEU A 70 -27.71 -18.18 -44.00
N GLY A 71 -26.47 -18.58 -43.73
CA GLY A 71 -25.26 -17.89 -44.19
C GLY A 71 -25.20 -17.80 -45.71
N ARG A 72 -25.46 -18.90 -46.43
CA ARG A 72 -25.55 -18.90 -47.91
C ARG A 72 -26.67 -18.00 -48.44
N MET A 73 -27.87 -18.08 -47.87
CA MET A 73 -29.04 -17.27 -48.28
C MET A 73 -28.90 -15.76 -47.96
N ILE A 74 -28.14 -15.38 -46.93
CA ILE A 74 -27.83 -13.98 -46.60
C ILE A 74 -26.67 -13.45 -47.47
N PHE A 75 -25.72 -14.31 -47.81
CA PHE A 75 -24.49 -13.92 -48.48
C PHE A 75 -24.62 -13.84 -50.01
N GLU A 76 -25.35 -14.75 -50.65
CA GLU A 76 -25.54 -14.76 -52.11
C GLU A 76 -26.14 -13.44 -52.67
N PRO A 77 -27.17 -12.82 -52.05
CA PRO A 77 -27.71 -11.54 -52.53
C PRO A 77 -26.76 -10.35 -52.34
N ILE A 78 -25.99 -10.33 -51.23
CA ILE A 78 -25.04 -9.25 -50.92
C ILE A 78 -23.81 -9.34 -51.83
N ALA A 79 -23.34 -10.55 -52.12
CA ALA A 79 -22.27 -10.80 -53.07
C ALA A 79 -22.70 -10.46 -54.51
N ALA A 80 -23.96 -10.73 -54.88
CA ALA A 80 -24.53 -10.38 -56.18
C ALA A 80 -24.77 -8.87 -56.38
N ALA A 81 -25.09 -8.13 -55.31
CA ALA A 81 -25.36 -6.69 -55.35
C ALA A 81 -24.10 -5.81 -55.42
N HIS A 82 -22.94 -6.35 -55.05
CA HIS A 82 -21.68 -5.59 -54.97
C HIS A 82 -20.47 -6.39 -55.51
N PRO A 83 -20.44 -6.72 -56.81
CA PRO A 83 -19.37 -7.49 -57.43
C PRO A 83 -18.00 -6.78 -57.40
N GLU A 84 -18.00 -5.44 -57.30
CA GLU A 84 -16.80 -4.59 -57.23
C GLU A 84 -16.03 -4.71 -55.89
N LEU A 85 -16.69 -5.14 -54.82
CA LEU A 85 -16.25 -4.82 -53.45
C LEU A 85 -15.38 -5.88 -52.75
N GLY A 86 -15.04 -6.99 -53.40
CA GLY A 86 -14.07 -7.95 -52.86
C GLY A 86 -14.27 -8.26 -51.36
N VAL A 87 -15.53 -8.50 -50.96
CA VAL A 87 -16.02 -8.93 -49.63
C VAL A 87 -15.44 -8.17 -48.41
N PRO A 88 -16.11 -7.13 -47.87
CA PRO A 88 -15.89 -6.74 -46.48
C PRO A 88 -16.63 -7.72 -45.53
N PRO A 89 -16.01 -8.22 -44.46
CA PRO A 89 -16.72 -9.03 -43.46
C PRO A 89 -17.83 -8.19 -42.78
N PRO A 90 -18.90 -8.82 -42.27
CA PRO A 90 -20.06 -8.12 -41.68
C PRO A 90 -19.73 -7.30 -40.43
N LEU A 91 -18.47 -7.30 -39.97
CA LEU A 91 -17.98 -6.56 -38.80
C LEU A 91 -18.19 -5.04 -38.87
N LYS A 92 -18.34 -4.44 -40.06
CA LYS A 92 -18.72 -3.01 -40.16
C LYS A 92 -20.15 -2.74 -39.67
N ALA A 93 -21.01 -3.75 -39.63
CA ALA A 93 -22.43 -3.62 -39.26
C ALA A 93 -22.74 -4.04 -37.82
N LEU A 94 -21.77 -4.55 -37.05
CA LEU A 94 -21.96 -5.05 -35.69
C LEU A 94 -21.49 -4.02 -34.64
N GLU A 95 -22.42 -3.55 -33.82
CA GLU A 95 -22.09 -2.66 -32.70
C GLU A 95 -21.33 -3.41 -31.60
N ALA A 96 -20.50 -2.69 -30.82
CA ALA A 96 -19.64 -3.29 -29.78
C ALA A 96 -20.40 -4.18 -28.78
N LYS A 97 -21.66 -3.82 -28.47
CA LYS A 97 -22.55 -4.53 -27.55
C LYS A 97 -23.06 -5.87 -28.09
N GLN A 98 -23.20 -5.99 -29.41
CA GLN A 98 -23.60 -7.23 -30.07
C GLN A 98 -22.42 -8.20 -30.18
N LEU A 99 -21.20 -7.68 -30.36
CA LEU A 99 -19.98 -8.49 -30.39
C LEU A 99 -19.77 -9.22 -29.04
N GLU A 100 -20.00 -8.54 -27.92
CA GLU A 100 -19.93 -9.13 -26.57
C GLU A 100 -21.01 -10.19 -26.32
N GLN A 101 -22.22 -10.02 -26.87
CA GLN A 101 -23.29 -11.01 -26.76
C GLN A 101 -23.01 -12.26 -27.60
N THR A 102 -22.43 -12.08 -28.79
CA THR A 102 -22.02 -13.19 -29.67
C THR A 102 -20.90 -14.03 -29.00
N LEU A 103 -20.03 -13.37 -28.23
CA LEU A 103 -18.98 -14.01 -27.43
C LEU A 103 -19.53 -14.85 -26.26
N ALA A 104 -20.59 -14.38 -25.59
CA ALA A 104 -21.19 -15.09 -24.46
C ALA A 104 -21.95 -16.37 -24.87
N GLY A 105 -22.39 -16.45 -26.15
CA GLY A 105 -23.14 -17.58 -26.70
C GLY A 105 -22.32 -18.71 -27.30
N GLY A 106 -20.98 -18.62 -27.28
CA GLY A 106 -20.11 -19.72 -27.73
C GLY A 106 -20.19 -20.10 -29.21
N ALA A 107 -20.61 -19.21 -30.12
CA ALA A 107 -20.79 -19.57 -31.52
C ALA A 107 -20.19 -18.55 -32.50
N GLU A 108 -19.25 -19.02 -33.34
CA GLU A 108 -19.06 -18.78 -34.78
C GLU A 108 -19.37 -17.39 -35.41
N GLY A 109 -19.45 -16.27 -34.69
CA GLY A 109 -19.96 -15.02 -35.26
C GLY A 109 -19.23 -14.51 -36.52
N PRO A 110 -17.95 -14.06 -36.42
CA PRO A 110 -17.18 -13.60 -37.59
C PRO A 110 -16.66 -14.75 -38.45
N TRP A 111 -16.43 -15.92 -37.85
CA TRP A 111 -15.84 -17.09 -38.49
C TRP A 111 -16.87 -18.02 -39.14
N GLY A 112 -18.16 -17.82 -38.92
CA GLY A 112 -19.24 -18.58 -39.55
C GLY A 112 -19.24 -18.41 -41.07
N GLY A 113 -18.81 -17.24 -41.56
CA GLY A 113 -18.54 -17.02 -42.98
C GLY A 113 -17.36 -17.87 -43.51
N TRP A 114 -16.30 -18.04 -42.74
CA TRP A 114 -15.18 -18.94 -43.07
C TRP A 114 -15.63 -20.41 -43.03
N SER A 115 -16.24 -20.84 -41.93
CA SER A 115 -16.70 -22.22 -41.73
C SER A 115 -17.80 -22.64 -42.71
N ALA A 116 -18.57 -21.69 -43.28
CA ALA A 116 -19.58 -21.96 -44.30
C ALA A 116 -19.06 -21.86 -45.75
N SER A 117 -18.03 -21.05 -46.02
CA SER A 117 -17.54 -20.79 -47.40
C SER A 117 -16.23 -21.48 -47.76
N GLY A 118 -15.39 -21.81 -46.78
CA GLY A 118 -14.03 -22.32 -47.01
C GLY A 118 -13.14 -21.36 -47.82
N ASN A 119 -13.52 -20.09 -47.98
CA ASN A 119 -12.85 -19.18 -48.90
C ASN A 119 -11.63 -18.50 -48.23
N PRO A 120 -10.39 -18.72 -48.73
CA PRO A 120 -9.18 -18.16 -48.13
C PRO A 120 -9.13 -16.62 -48.19
N ALA A 121 -9.82 -15.98 -49.14
CA ALA A 121 -9.91 -14.52 -49.22
C ALA A 121 -10.62 -13.92 -48.00
N TYR A 122 -11.61 -14.63 -47.46
CA TYR A 122 -12.37 -14.21 -46.28
C TYR A 122 -11.53 -14.29 -45.00
N ALA A 123 -10.80 -15.39 -44.82
CA ALA A 123 -9.85 -15.54 -43.71
C ALA A 123 -8.77 -14.45 -43.74
N ARG A 124 -8.20 -14.16 -44.92
CA ARG A 124 -7.20 -13.09 -45.10
C ARG A 124 -7.78 -11.69 -44.78
N ALA A 125 -9.04 -11.42 -45.08
CA ALA A 125 -9.70 -10.16 -44.74
C ALA A 125 -9.90 -9.99 -43.23
N LEU A 126 -10.30 -11.05 -42.51
CA LEU A 126 -10.40 -11.05 -41.04
C LEU A 126 -9.03 -10.84 -40.37
N LEU A 127 -7.99 -11.49 -40.87
CA LEU A 127 -6.61 -11.33 -40.38
C LEU A 127 -6.10 -9.90 -40.57
N ARG A 128 -6.32 -9.29 -41.74
CA ARG A 128 -6.00 -7.87 -41.99
C ARG A 128 -6.72 -6.93 -41.01
N GLN A 129 -7.98 -7.20 -40.71
CA GLN A 129 -8.74 -6.37 -39.78
C GLN A 129 -8.24 -6.48 -38.34
N SER A 130 -7.69 -7.63 -37.96
CA SER A 130 -7.05 -7.87 -36.66
C SER A 130 -5.75 -7.07 -36.48
N LEU A 131 -5.03 -6.80 -37.56
CA LEU A 131 -3.73 -6.12 -37.55
C LEU A 131 -3.82 -4.60 -37.79
N ALA A 132 -4.92 -4.10 -38.34
CA ALA A 132 -5.07 -2.66 -38.59
C ALA A 132 -4.91 -1.79 -37.31
N PRO A 133 -4.41 -0.54 -37.42
CA PRO A 133 -4.17 0.36 -36.27
C PRO A 133 -5.47 0.93 -35.68
N ALA A 134 -5.58 0.98 -34.34
CA ALA A 134 -6.83 1.31 -33.60
C ALA A 134 -6.77 2.69 -32.95
N SER A 135 -7.77 3.53 -33.23
CA SER A 135 -8.02 4.77 -32.50
C SER A 135 -9.34 4.66 -31.75
N GLY A 136 -9.29 4.82 -30.42
CA GLY A 136 -10.46 4.81 -29.54
C GLY A 136 -10.73 3.48 -28.81
N GLU A 137 -11.27 3.58 -27.60
CA GLU A 137 -11.46 2.48 -26.63
C GLU A 137 -12.34 1.34 -27.19
N ALA A 138 -13.45 1.68 -27.86
CA ALA A 138 -14.34 0.69 -28.48
C ALA A 138 -13.71 -0.02 -29.70
N ALA A 139 -12.82 0.64 -30.44
CA ALA A 139 -12.08 0.01 -31.52
C ALA A 139 -11.01 -0.96 -30.98
N LEU A 140 -10.37 -0.58 -29.88
CA LEU A 140 -9.35 -1.37 -29.19
C LEU A 140 -9.93 -2.67 -28.61
N VAL A 141 -11.09 -2.60 -27.94
CA VAL A 141 -11.80 -3.78 -27.42
C VAL A 141 -12.20 -4.74 -28.55
N ARG A 142 -12.76 -4.22 -29.64
CA ARG A 142 -13.14 -5.03 -30.81
C ARG A 142 -11.95 -5.76 -31.44
N ARG A 143 -10.78 -5.11 -31.48
CA ARG A 143 -9.56 -5.74 -32.01
C ARG A 143 -8.97 -6.78 -31.06
N MET A 144 -8.95 -6.51 -29.76
CA MET A 144 -8.50 -7.48 -28.76
C MET A 144 -9.29 -8.79 -28.85
N VAL A 145 -10.61 -8.67 -29.03
CA VAL A 145 -11.52 -9.81 -29.26
C VAL A 145 -11.19 -10.57 -30.55
N LEU A 146 -11.03 -9.85 -31.66
CA LEU A 146 -10.77 -10.47 -32.97
C LEU A 146 -9.44 -11.23 -32.98
N ARG A 147 -8.39 -10.66 -32.36
CA ARG A 147 -7.06 -11.28 -32.24
C ARG A 147 -7.10 -12.57 -31.42
N ARG A 148 -7.84 -12.58 -30.29
CA ARG A 148 -8.05 -13.79 -29.49
C ARG A 148 -8.74 -14.89 -30.28
N MET A 149 -9.80 -14.56 -31.02
CA MET A 149 -10.51 -15.54 -31.86
C MET A 149 -9.62 -16.16 -32.96
N VAL A 150 -8.70 -15.38 -33.55
CA VAL A 150 -7.72 -15.89 -34.52
C VAL A 150 -6.83 -16.96 -33.87
N VAL A 151 -6.26 -16.66 -32.70
CA VAL A 151 -5.38 -17.58 -31.97
C VAL A 151 -6.13 -18.88 -31.60
N ASP A 152 -7.32 -18.77 -31.00
CA ASP A 152 -8.11 -19.92 -30.59
C ASP A 152 -8.48 -20.82 -31.79
N ARG A 153 -8.84 -20.24 -32.94
CA ARG A 153 -9.29 -21.01 -34.11
C ARG A 153 -8.14 -21.67 -34.89
N THR A 154 -7.01 -20.98 -35.04
CA THR A 154 -5.81 -21.54 -35.69
C THR A 154 -5.27 -22.77 -34.98
N GLY A 155 -5.44 -22.89 -33.66
CA GLY A 155 -5.10 -24.09 -32.91
C GLY A 155 -5.96 -25.31 -33.23
N THR A 156 -7.13 -25.12 -33.86
CA THR A 156 -8.11 -26.19 -34.13
C THR A 156 -8.27 -26.54 -35.62
N ASP A 157 -7.89 -25.63 -36.53
CA ASP A 157 -8.12 -25.76 -37.98
C ASP A 157 -6.79 -25.66 -38.74
N ALA A 158 -6.34 -26.78 -39.30
CA ALA A 158 -5.04 -26.89 -39.96
C ALA A 158 -4.95 -26.06 -41.26
N GLU A 159 -6.06 -25.86 -41.96
CA GLU A 159 -6.10 -25.08 -43.21
C GLU A 159 -6.02 -23.58 -42.91
N LEU A 160 -6.74 -23.14 -41.87
CA LEU A 160 -6.61 -21.79 -41.34
C LEU A 160 -5.20 -21.51 -40.79
N LEU A 161 -4.56 -22.49 -40.15
CA LEU A 161 -3.19 -22.39 -39.67
C LEU A 161 -2.17 -22.18 -40.81
N ALA A 162 -2.37 -22.82 -41.96
CA ALA A 162 -1.53 -22.59 -43.14
C ALA A 162 -1.68 -21.17 -43.69
N ILE A 163 -2.93 -20.67 -43.80
CA ILE A 163 -3.24 -19.32 -44.29
C ILE A 163 -2.71 -18.24 -43.35
N THR A 164 -2.87 -18.43 -42.03
CA THR A 164 -2.35 -17.49 -41.02
C THR A 164 -0.83 -17.46 -41.00
N ARG A 165 -0.16 -18.60 -41.18
CA ARG A 165 1.30 -18.68 -41.27
C ARG A 165 1.84 -17.95 -42.50
N GLU A 166 1.24 -18.16 -43.66
CA GLU A 166 1.57 -17.44 -44.90
C GLU A 166 1.35 -15.93 -44.75
N PHE A 167 0.24 -15.55 -44.10
CA PHE A 167 -0.10 -14.15 -43.87
C PHE A 167 0.87 -13.46 -42.89
N PHE A 168 1.22 -14.08 -41.77
CA PHE A 168 2.16 -13.51 -40.78
C PHE A 168 3.61 -13.47 -41.28
N GLN A 169 4.02 -14.40 -42.16
CA GLN A 169 5.34 -14.33 -42.82
C GLN A 169 5.48 -13.11 -43.74
N ALA A 170 4.36 -12.57 -44.24
CA ALA A 170 4.34 -11.37 -45.08
C ALA A 170 4.08 -10.07 -44.30
N ALA A 171 3.85 -10.13 -42.98
CA ALA A 171 3.56 -8.97 -42.14
C ALA A 171 4.84 -8.32 -41.59
N SER A 172 4.80 -7.01 -41.30
CA SER A 172 5.96 -6.30 -40.76
C SER A 172 6.21 -6.63 -39.28
N PRO A 173 7.46 -6.57 -38.78
CA PRO A 173 7.78 -6.86 -37.38
C PRO A 173 7.01 -5.99 -36.37
N ASP A 174 6.77 -4.72 -36.69
CA ASP A 174 6.07 -3.77 -35.82
C ASP A 174 4.57 -4.12 -35.68
N GLU A 175 3.93 -4.57 -36.76
CA GLU A 175 2.53 -5.01 -36.73
C GLU A 175 2.35 -6.30 -35.92
N LEU A 176 3.34 -7.19 -35.96
CA LEU A 176 3.36 -8.43 -35.18
C LEU A 176 3.58 -8.15 -33.69
N ASP A 177 4.48 -7.24 -33.33
CA ASP A 177 4.70 -6.83 -31.93
C ASP A 177 3.44 -6.20 -31.34
N ASP A 178 2.76 -5.33 -32.10
CA ASP A 178 1.47 -4.77 -31.72
C ASP A 178 0.36 -5.83 -31.58
N PHE A 179 0.36 -6.85 -32.44
CA PHE A 179 -0.56 -7.99 -32.36
C PHE A 179 -0.37 -8.75 -31.04
N PHE A 180 0.86 -9.18 -30.73
CA PHE A 180 1.16 -10.02 -29.56
C PHE A 180 1.06 -9.25 -28.23
N LYS A 181 1.35 -7.95 -28.19
CA LYS A 181 1.16 -7.12 -26.97
C LYS A 181 -0.28 -7.08 -26.46
N MET A 182 -1.26 -7.24 -27.34
CA MET A 182 -2.69 -7.10 -27.00
C MET A 182 -3.44 -8.43 -26.96
N VAL A 183 -2.83 -9.54 -27.38
CA VAL A 183 -3.39 -10.88 -27.13
C VAL A 183 -3.19 -11.15 -25.63
N PRO A 184 -4.26 -11.43 -24.86
CA PRO A 184 -4.07 -11.84 -23.48
C PRO A 184 -3.29 -13.16 -23.47
N THR A 185 -2.04 -13.11 -23.02
CA THR A 185 -1.29 -14.30 -22.62
C THR A 185 -2.08 -15.04 -21.55
N ASP A 186 -1.93 -16.38 -21.50
CA ASP A 186 -2.61 -17.20 -20.50
C ASP A 186 -2.43 -16.55 -19.12
N GLU A 187 -3.51 -16.46 -18.33
CA GLU A 187 -3.50 -15.73 -17.05
C GLU A 187 -2.37 -16.23 -16.14
N ARG A 188 -2.02 -17.53 -16.28
CA ARG A 188 -0.90 -18.20 -15.63
C ARG A 188 0.46 -17.69 -16.07
N GLU A 189 0.70 -17.55 -17.37
CA GLU A 189 1.97 -17.05 -17.92
C GLU A 189 2.23 -15.60 -17.50
N ARG A 190 1.18 -14.78 -17.43
CA ARG A 190 1.29 -13.39 -16.98
C ARG A 190 1.64 -13.28 -15.50
N ILE A 191 1.05 -14.13 -14.65
CA ILE A 191 1.35 -14.17 -13.21
C ILE A 191 2.79 -14.66 -13.00
N LEU A 192 3.17 -15.78 -13.63
CA LEU A 192 4.52 -16.35 -13.55
C LEU A 192 5.58 -15.38 -14.08
N GLY A 193 5.30 -14.67 -15.17
CA GLY A 193 6.20 -13.64 -15.70
C GLY A 193 6.45 -12.51 -14.72
N LYS A 194 5.42 -12.07 -13.97
CA LYS A 194 5.56 -11.05 -12.92
C LYS A 194 6.32 -11.55 -11.71
N GLU A 195 6.06 -12.78 -11.26
CA GLU A 195 6.80 -13.42 -10.17
C GLU A 195 8.28 -13.53 -10.48
N LEU A 196 8.63 -14.08 -11.65
CA LEU A 196 10.02 -14.23 -12.08
C LEU A 196 10.71 -12.88 -12.25
N ALA A 197 10.04 -11.90 -12.85
CA ALA A 197 10.58 -10.55 -12.99
C ALA A 197 10.87 -9.92 -11.62
N CYS A 198 9.95 -10.05 -10.66
CA CYS A 198 10.13 -9.52 -9.30
C CYS A 198 11.31 -10.21 -8.60
N ALA A 199 11.37 -11.55 -8.60
CA ALA A 199 12.44 -12.32 -7.98
C ALA A 199 13.82 -12.01 -8.58
N ILE A 200 13.93 -11.97 -9.92
CA ILE A 200 15.17 -11.66 -10.64
C ILE A 200 15.60 -10.22 -10.36
N SER A 201 14.67 -9.27 -10.35
CA SER A 201 14.98 -7.86 -10.05
C SER A 201 15.50 -7.68 -8.62
N GLY A 202 14.90 -8.35 -7.63
CA GLY A 202 15.36 -8.34 -6.24
C GLY A 202 16.75 -8.97 -6.10
N PHE A 203 16.99 -10.08 -6.79
CA PHE A 203 18.29 -10.76 -6.83
C PHE A 203 19.38 -9.83 -7.38
N LEU A 204 19.16 -9.26 -8.56
CA LEU A 204 20.13 -8.41 -9.24
C LEU A 204 20.43 -7.14 -8.45
N THR A 205 19.40 -6.48 -7.90
CA THR A 205 19.54 -5.22 -7.18
C THR A 205 20.51 -5.35 -6.00
N LEU A 206 20.33 -6.39 -5.18
CA LEU A 206 21.16 -6.58 -4.00
C LEU A 206 22.58 -7.03 -4.36
N THR A 207 22.70 -7.90 -5.38
CA THR A 207 24.00 -8.39 -5.85
C THR A 207 24.86 -7.28 -6.46
N ILE A 208 24.27 -6.49 -7.36
CA ILE A 208 24.94 -5.34 -8.00
C ILE A 208 25.24 -4.26 -6.94
N GLY A 209 24.31 -4.01 -6.01
CA GLY A 209 24.50 -3.04 -4.94
C GLY A 209 25.69 -3.36 -4.03
N ILE A 210 25.83 -4.64 -3.62
CA ILE A 210 26.98 -5.09 -2.82
C ILE A 210 28.28 -4.98 -3.62
N LEU A 211 28.28 -5.40 -4.89
CA LEU A 211 29.47 -5.31 -5.74
C LEU A 211 29.90 -3.85 -5.93
N ALA A 212 28.96 -2.95 -6.22
CA ALA A 212 29.21 -1.51 -6.35
C ALA A 212 29.72 -0.90 -5.03
N GLY A 213 29.12 -1.27 -3.89
CA GLY A 213 29.58 -0.85 -2.57
C GLY A 213 31.00 -1.32 -2.27
N HIS A 214 31.33 -2.57 -2.61
CA HIS A 214 32.68 -3.10 -2.46
C HIS A 214 33.69 -2.36 -3.34
N ILE A 215 33.35 -2.10 -4.60
CA ILE A 215 34.16 -1.30 -5.52
C ILE A 215 34.41 0.09 -4.92
N LEU A 216 33.36 0.76 -4.43
CA LEU A 216 33.48 2.08 -3.81
C LEU A 216 34.42 2.07 -2.58
N VAL A 217 34.23 1.12 -1.66
CA VAL A 217 35.10 0.97 -0.48
C VAL A 217 36.55 0.69 -0.89
N SER A 218 36.75 -0.18 -1.88
CA SER A 218 38.10 -0.53 -2.36
C SER A 218 38.82 0.61 -3.09
N LEU A 219 38.10 1.47 -3.79
CA LEU A 219 38.67 2.59 -4.56
C LEU A 219 38.87 3.85 -3.71
N PHE A 220 37.99 4.10 -2.73
CA PHE A 220 38.00 5.34 -1.97
C PHE A 220 38.48 5.15 -0.53
N VAL A 221 38.03 4.10 0.17
CA VAL A 221 38.30 3.93 1.62
C VAL A 221 39.62 3.20 1.86
N LEU A 222 39.85 2.08 1.18
CA LEU A 222 41.09 1.30 1.36
C LEU A 222 42.36 2.12 1.09
N PRO A 223 42.46 2.95 0.04
CA PRO A 223 43.65 3.76 -0.18
C PRO A 223 43.89 4.80 0.92
N MET A 224 42.82 5.32 1.55
CA MET A 224 42.93 6.25 2.68
C MET A 224 43.39 5.53 3.96
N GLU A 225 42.95 4.29 4.19
CA GLU A 225 43.34 3.50 5.36
C GLU A 225 44.70 2.80 5.23
N THR A 226 45.18 2.53 4.01
CA THR A 226 46.54 1.98 3.79
C THR A 226 47.67 2.95 4.14
N PHE A 227 47.36 4.22 4.46
CA PHE A 227 48.30 5.15 5.11
C PHE A 227 48.34 5.01 6.64
N GLY A 228 47.48 4.17 7.24
CA GLY A 228 47.52 3.75 8.64
C GLY A 228 48.23 2.40 8.81
N GLU A 229 48.81 2.15 9.98
CA GLU A 229 49.76 1.05 10.28
C GLU A 229 49.21 -0.39 10.16
N THR A 230 47.97 -0.61 9.72
CA THR A 230 47.36 -1.94 9.62
C THR A 230 46.90 -2.28 8.20
N ALA A 231 47.56 -3.26 7.57
CA ALA A 231 47.17 -3.78 6.26
C ALA A 231 45.81 -4.48 6.32
N VAL A 232 44.79 -3.89 5.68
CA VAL A 232 43.45 -4.47 5.57
C VAL A 232 43.48 -5.68 4.63
N LYS A 233 43.08 -6.86 5.14
CA LYS A 233 42.98 -8.08 4.33
C LYS A 233 41.89 -7.93 3.25
N SER A 234 42.20 -8.35 2.03
CA SER A 234 41.23 -8.42 0.92
C SER A 234 40.04 -9.33 1.28
N GLN A 235 38.86 -8.74 1.48
CA GLN A 235 37.60 -9.46 1.75
C GLN A 235 36.91 -10.01 0.47
N LEU A 236 37.55 -9.90 -0.69
CA LEU A 236 36.95 -10.19 -1.99
C LEU A 236 36.59 -11.69 -2.15
N SER A 237 37.45 -12.59 -1.66
CA SER A 237 37.22 -14.04 -1.72
C SER A 237 36.03 -14.51 -0.86
N GLU A 238 35.84 -13.91 0.31
CA GLU A 238 34.68 -14.19 1.18
C GLU A 238 33.38 -13.62 0.61
N LEU A 239 33.45 -12.45 -0.04
CA LEU A 239 32.30 -11.79 -0.63
C LEU A 239 31.78 -12.54 -1.87
N VAL A 240 32.68 -13.05 -2.71
CA VAL A 240 32.32 -13.89 -3.87
C VAL A 240 31.60 -15.17 -3.43
N GLY A 241 32.01 -15.78 -2.32
CA GLY A 241 31.33 -16.95 -1.76
C GLY A 241 29.91 -16.67 -1.23
N LYS A 242 29.60 -15.43 -0.87
CA LYS A 242 28.30 -15.02 -0.26
C LYS A 242 27.36 -14.28 -1.22
N ILE A 243 27.85 -13.88 -2.41
CA ILE A 243 27.07 -13.13 -3.42
C ILE A 243 25.74 -13.80 -3.77
N ILE A 244 25.73 -15.13 -3.92
CA ILE A 244 24.53 -15.88 -4.30
C ILE A 244 23.49 -15.84 -3.18
N ILE A 245 23.93 -15.95 -1.91
CA ILE A 245 23.05 -15.90 -0.73
C ILE A 245 22.44 -14.50 -0.60
N PHE A 246 23.23 -13.45 -0.80
CA PHE A 246 22.75 -12.08 -0.83
C PHE A 246 21.69 -11.87 -1.93
N GLY A 247 21.94 -12.38 -3.14
CA GLY A 247 20.95 -12.36 -4.22
C GLY A 247 19.64 -13.07 -3.84
N PHE A 248 19.69 -14.27 -3.29
CA PHE A 248 18.48 -14.98 -2.83
C PHE A 248 17.73 -14.22 -1.72
N SER A 249 18.44 -13.51 -0.83
CA SER A 249 17.82 -12.65 0.17
C SER A 249 17.07 -11.50 -0.50
N GLY A 250 17.69 -10.84 -1.48
CA GLY A 250 17.05 -9.78 -2.26
C GLY A 250 15.79 -10.25 -2.98
N ALA A 251 15.84 -11.44 -3.59
CA ALA A 251 14.68 -12.06 -4.23
C ALA A 251 13.55 -12.35 -3.23
N LEU A 252 13.87 -12.93 -2.06
CA LEU A 252 12.90 -13.27 -1.03
C LEU A 252 12.14 -12.04 -0.53
N TRP A 253 12.85 -10.98 -0.16
CA TRP A 253 12.22 -9.78 0.39
C TRP A 253 11.44 -8.99 -0.66
N ALA A 254 11.89 -8.98 -1.92
CA ALA A 254 11.11 -8.42 -3.03
C ALA A 254 9.80 -9.18 -3.25
N MET A 255 9.86 -10.52 -3.27
CA MET A 255 8.68 -11.38 -3.43
C MET A 255 7.71 -11.25 -2.25
N LEU A 256 8.21 -11.17 -1.01
CA LEU A 256 7.37 -10.92 0.16
C LEU A 256 6.67 -9.56 0.07
N GLY A 257 7.34 -8.53 -0.46
CA GLY A 257 6.72 -7.23 -0.71
C GLY A 257 5.58 -7.32 -1.71
N MET A 258 5.81 -8.00 -2.84
CA MET A 258 4.79 -8.21 -3.86
C MET A 258 3.60 -9.02 -3.32
N LEU A 259 3.86 -10.08 -2.55
CA LEU A 259 2.84 -10.89 -1.88
C LEU A 259 1.99 -10.04 -0.94
N LEU A 260 2.62 -9.34 0.01
CA LEU A 260 1.92 -8.56 1.04
C LEU A 260 1.16 -7.37 0.45
N SER A 261 1.69 -6.72 -0.57
CA SER A 261 0.99 -5.66 -1.32
C SER A 261 -0.27 -6.19 -2.00
N THR A 262 -0.23 -7.42 -2.50
CA THR A 262 -1.37 -8.05 -3.19
C THR A 262 -2.42 -8.50 -2.18
N VAL A 263 -2.00 -9.11 -1.07
CA VAL A 263 -2.91 -9.48 0.03
C VAL A 263 -3.65 -8.28 0.60
N THR A 264 -2.95 -7.16 0.79
CA THR A 264 -3.52 -5.95 1.41
C THR A 264 -4.18 -5.00 0.42
N MET A 265 -4.05 -5.25 -0.88
CA MET A 265 -4.51 -4.35 -1.96
C MET A 265 -4.02 -2.91 -1.77
N ASN A 266 -2.77 -2.74 -1.30
CA ASN A 266 -2.20 -1.44 -0.99
C ASN A 266 -0.72 -1.37 -1.40
N THR A 267 -0.40 -0.48 -2.33
CA THR A 267 0.95 -0.29 -2.88
C THR A 267 1.99 0.06 -1.81
N TYR A 268 1.60 0.80 -0.77
CA TYR A 268 2.54 1.17 0.30
C TYR A 268 3.03 -0.05 1.10
N MET A 269 2.23 -1.13 1.17
CA MET A 269 2.61 -2.35 1.87
C MET A 269 3.70 -3.13 1.14
N ALA A 270 3.89 -2.90 -0.17
CA ALA A 270 5.00 -3.50 -0.93
C ALA A 270 6.36 -3.13 -0.34
N TYR A 271 6.51 -1.88 0.12
CA TYR A 271 7.76 -1.35 0.66
C TYR A 271 7.83 -1.54 2.18
N ALA A 272 6.74 -1.22 2.88
CA ALA A 272 6.74 -1.20 4.35
C ALA A 272 6.74 -2.60 4.97
N ALA A 273 5.96 -3.53 4.42
CA ALA A 273 5.71 -4.79 5.09
C ALA A 273 6.94 -5.72 5.15
N PRO A 274 7.77 -5.86 4.08
CA PRO A 274 9.03 -6.60 4.15
C PRO A 274 9.98 -6.05 5.22
N PHE A 275 10.13 -4.72 5.28
CA PHE A 275 10.96 -4.06 6.28
C PHE A 275 10.46 -4.33 7.70
N ILE A 276 9.16 -4.20 7.94
CA ILE A 276 8.57 -4.45 9.25
C ILE A 276 8.75 -5.92 9.65
N LEU A 277 8.45 -6.84 8.74
CA LEU A 277 8.57 -8.28 8.96
C LEU A 277 10.02 -8.67 9.28
N TYR A 278 11.00 -8.10 8.56
CA TYR A 278 12.42 -8.32 8.81
C TYR A 278 12.80 -8.04 10.27
N TYR A 279 12.41 -6.88 10.80
CA TYR A 279 12.70 -6.51 12.18
C TYR A 279 11.87 -7.26 13.21
N VAL A 280 10.59 -7.54 12.94
CA VAL A 280 9.75 -8.33 13.86
C VAL A 280 10.37 -9.72 14.07
N LEU A 281 10.90 -10.34 13.01
CA LEU A 281 11.58 -11.63 13.11
C LEU A 281 12.86 -11.56 13.95
N ILE A 282 13.66 -10.49 13.79
CA ILE A 282 14.83 -10.23 14.65
C ILE A 282 14.39 -10.12 16.11
N ILE A 283 13.39 -9.28 16.40
CA ILE A 283 12.88 -9.03 17.75
C ILE A 283 12.42 -10.34 18.40
N LEU A 284 11.64 -11.14 17.67
CA LEU A 284 11.14 -12.41 18.17
C LEU A 284 12.27 -13.37 18.53
N GLN A 285 13.30 -13.47 17.68
CA GLN A 285 14.44 -14.35 17.92
C GLN A 285 15.31 -13.87 19.07
N GLU A 286 15.71 -12.60 19.10
CA GLU A 286 16.64 -12.08 20.10
C GLU A 286 16.02 -11.98 21.51
N ARG A 287 14.70 -11.77 21.59
CA ARG A 287 14.01 -11.54 22.88
C ARG A 287 13.26 -12.74 23.42
N TYR A 288 12.60 -13.53 22.57
CA TYR A 288 11.71 -14.60 23.03
C TYR A 288 12.14 -16.01 22.61
N ALA A 289 12.73 -16.15 21.42
CA ALA A 289 13.01 -17.46 20.82
C ALA A 289 14.50 -17.58 20.43
N ARG A 290 15.39 -17.39 21.42
CA ARG A 290 16.85 -17.37 21.21
C ARG A 290 17.39 -18.67 20.64
N ASP A 291 16.78 -19.78 21.05
CA ASP A 291 17.13 -21.13 20.58
C ASP A 291 16.78 -21.34 19.09
N VAL A 292 15.81 -20.58 18.57
CA VAL A 292 15.37 -20.67 17.17
C VAL A 292 16.17 -19.69 16.32
N PHE A 293 17.46 -20.01 16.14
CA PHE A 293 18.42 -19.23 15.37
C PHE A 293 17.93 -18.89 13.94
N MET A 294 17.17 -19.80 13.32
CA MET A 294 16.63 -19.65 11.97
C MET A 294 15.62 -18.52 11.83
N LEU A 295 15.04 -18.02 12.91
CA LEU A 295 14.00 -16.99 12.83
C LEU A 295 14.59 -15.63 12.44
N ASN A 296 15.84 -15.34 12.82
CA ASN A 296 16.47 -14.06 12.56
C ASN A 296 17.04 -14.00 11.13
N PRO A 297 16.58 -13.06 10.28
CA PRO A 297 17.02 -12.98 8.92
C PRO A 297 18.47 -12.48 8.71
N GLN A 298 19.09 -11.88 9.72
CA GLN A 298 20.51 -11.54 9.69
C GLN A 298 21.38 -12.80 9.69
N ASN A 299 20.92 -13.85 10.38
CA ASN A 299 21.63 -15.12 10.49
C ASN A 299 21.76 -15.84 9.15
N TYR A 300 20.79 -15.66 8.25
CA TYR A 300 20.88 -16.18 6.88
C TYR A 300 22.09 -15.61 6.13
N LEU A 301 22.51 -14.39 6.47
CA LEU A 301 23.57 -13.66 5.77
C LEU A 301 24.95 -13.89 6.40
N THR A 302 25.01 -14.06 7.72
CA THR A 302 26.28 -14.24 8.44
C THR A 302 26.77 -15.69 8.41
N LEU A 303 25.89 -16.68 8.18
CA LEU A 303 26.19 -18.12 8.21
C LEU A 303 26.76 -18.62 9.56
N THR A 304 26.66 -17.82 10.61
CA THR A 304 27.26 -18.10 11.93
C THR A 304 26.26 -18.84 12.82
N GLY A 305 26.20 -20.18 12.80
CA GLY A 305 25.34 -20.94 13.71
C GLY A 305 25.29 -22.44 13.41
N THR A 306 24.76 -23.24 14.35
CA THR A 306 24.53 -24.68 14.17
C THR A 306 23.27 -24.90 13.34
N TRP A 307 23.40 -24.75 12.03
CA TRP A 307 22.31 -25.05 11.14
C TRP A 307 22.06 -26.57 11.04
N PRO A 308 20.79 -27.01 10.98
CA PRO A 308 20.41 -28.43 10.95
C PRO A 308 20.97 -29.19 9.74
N PHE A 309 21.38 -28.50 8.66
CA PHE A 309 21.96 -29.12 7.46
C PHE A 309 23.37 -28.59 7.11
N GLY A 310 24.15 -28.09 8.07
CA GLY A 310 25.52 -27.59 7.84
C GLY A 310 25.59 -26.27 7.07
N GLY A 311 26.72 -25.94 6.42
CA GLY A 311 26.98 -24.60 5.85
C GLY A 311 26.07 -24.16 4.68
N TRP A 312 25.44 -25.10 3.96
CA TRP A 312 24.55 -24.82 2.81
C TRP A 312 23.07 -24.66 3.18
N SER A 313 22.72 -25.01 4.41
CA SER A 313 21.37 -24.99 4.96
C SER A 313 20.66 -23.63 4.85
N ALA A 314 21.37 -22.52 5.08
CA ALA A 314 20.80 -21.17 5.03
C ALA A 314 20.25 -20.86 3.63
N GLY A 315 21.03 -21.18 2.59
CA GLY A 315 20.61 -21.03 1.20
C GLY A 315 19.39 -21.89 0.87
N ILE A 316 19.35 -23.14 1.35
CA ILE A 316 18.20 -24.04 1.17
C ILE A 316 16.96 -23.47 1.86
N THR A 317 17.07 -23.00 3.11
CA THR A 317 15.94 -22.40 3.82
C THR A 317 15.40 -21.17 3.11
N MET A 318 16.28 -20.30 2.60
CA MET A 318 15.86 -19.12 1.84
C MET A 318 15.19 -19.49 0.51
N ALA A 319 15.69 -20.51 -0.18
CA ALA A 319 15.07 -21.02 -1.41
C ALA A 319 13.66 -21.58 -1.14
N VAL A 320 13.49 -22.33 -0.05
CA VAL A 320 12.17 -22.86 0.36
C VAL A 320 11.21 -21.73 0.72
N LEU A 321 11.66 -20.73 1.48
CA LEU A 321 10.85 -19.55 1.81
C LEU A 321 10.48 -18.74 0.56
N LEU A 322 11.41 -18.61 -0.40
CA LEU A 322 11.17 -17.92 -1.66
C LEU A 322 10.12 -18.64 -2.50
N ILE A 323 10.24 -19.96 -2.65
CA ILE A 323 9.24 -20.79 -3.36
C ILE A 323 7.88 -20.68 -2.66
N GLY A 324 7.85 -20.70 -1.33
CA GLY A 324 6.63 -20.51 -0.55
C GLY A 324 5.98 -19.14 -0.81
N ALA A 325 6.77 -18.06 -0.86
CA ALA A 325 6.27 -16.72 -1.15
C ALA A 325 5.75 -16.60 -2.60
N MET A 326 6.44 -17.22 -3.57
CA MET A 326 6.00 -17.29 -4.96
C MET A 326 4.67 -18.04 -5.09
N LEU A 327 4.56 -19.25 -4.51
CA LEU A 327 3.33 -20.03 -4.51
C LEU A 327 2.18 -19.29 -3.81
N GLY A 328 2.44 -18.62 -2.69
CA GLY A 328 1.44 -17.82 -2.00
C GLY A 328 0.90 -16.68 -2.88
N PHE A 329 1.79 -16.00 -3.61
CA PHE A 329 1.39 -14.92 -4.51
C PHE A 329 0.60 -15.48 -5.69
N TYR A 330 1.04 -16.60 -6.27
CA TYR A 330 0.35 -17.27 -7.37
C TYR A 330 -1.12 -17.56 -7.03
N VAL A 331 -1.37 -18.18 -5.87
CA VAL A 331 -2.72 -18.54 -5.41
C VAL A 331 -3.57 -17.29 -5.21
N ILE A 332 -3.05 -16.28 -4.51
CA ILE A 332 -3.81 -15.06 -4.18
C ILE A 332 -4.07 -14.22 -5.42
N ALA A 333 -3.11 -14.14 -6.35
CA ALA A 333 -3.26 -13.41 -7.61
C ALA A 333 -4.32 -14.05 -8.51
N GLN A 334 -4.39 -15.38 -8.56
CA GLN A 334 -5.43 -16.09 -9.29
C GLN A 334 -6.82 -15.79 -8.74
N ASP A 335 -6.99 -15.82 -7.42
CA ASP A 335 -8.27 -15.53 -6.78
C ASP A 335 -8.75 -14.09 -7.06
N HIS A 336 -7.85 -13.10 -6.96
CA HIS A 336 -8.21 -11.70 -7.23
C HIS A 336 -8.59 -11.45 -8.70
N LEU A 337 -7.91 -12.09 -9.64
CA LEU A 337 -8.26 -11.99 -11.06
C LEU A 337 -9.60 -12.64 -11.38
N ARG A 338 -9.88 -13.79 -10.75
CA ARG A 338 -11.18 -14.47 -10.86
C ARG A 338 -12.31 -13.61 -10.30
N ASP A 339 -12.10 -13.00 -9.13
CA ASP A 339 -13.07 -12.12 -8.48
C ASP A 339 -13.29 -10.82 -9.25
N ASP A 340 -12.25 -10.21 -9.83
CA ASP A 340 -12.41 -8.98 -10.61
C ASP A 340 -13.11 -9.23 -11.94
N ASN A 341 -12.87 -10.38 -12.57
CA ASN A 341 -13.64 -10.81 -13.74
C ASN A 341 -15.11 -11.07 -13.37
N ALA A 342 -15.38 -11.71 -12.23
CA ALA A 342 -16.74 -11.90 -11.71
C ALA A 342 -17.42 -10.57 -11.34
N ARG A 343 -16.70 -9.64 -10.69
CA ARG A 343 -17.19 -8.31 -10.34
C ARG A 343 -17.47 -7.46 -11.58
N LYS A 344 -16.63 -7.53 -12.61
CA LYS A 344 -16.89 -6.87 -13.90
C LYS A 344 -18.14 -7.46 -14.57
N ALA A 345 -18.31 -8.77 -14.57
CA ALA A 345 -19.50 -9.45 -15.08
C ALA A 345 -20.78 -9.12 -14.29
N ILE A 346 -20.69 -8.95 -12.97
CA ILE A 346 -21.82 -8.52 -12.13
C ILE A 346 -22.11 -7.02 -12.32
N ARG A 347 -21.07 -6.19 -12.48
CA ARG A 347 -21.22 -4.74 -12.67
C ARG A 347 -21.81 -4.38 -14.03
N THR A 348 -21.62 -5.22 -15.05
CA THR A 348 -22.33 -5.07 -16.35
C THR A 348 -23.80 -5.51 -16.27
N LEU A 349 -24.16 -6.40 -15.33
CA LEU A 349 -25.54 -6.83 -15.08
C LEU A 349 -26.35 -5.82 -14.26
N PHE A 350 -25.71 -5.08 -13.33
CA PHE A 350 -26.37 -4.09 -12.49
C PHE A 350 -26.06 -2.66 -12.94
N ARG A 351 -26.87 -2.11 -13.86
CA ARG A 351 -26.94 -0.66 -14.13
C ARG A 351 -27.20 0.07 -12.79
N GLN A 352 -26.30 0.99 -12.44
CA GLN A 352 -26.30 1.82 -11.22
C GLN A 352 -27.68 1.98 -10.56
N ARG A 353 -27.90 1.25 -9.45
CA ARG A 353 -28.98 1.59 -8.52
C ARG A 353 -28.48 2.76 -7.68
N SER A 354 -28.83 3.98 -8.05
CA SER A 354 -28.61 5.16 -7.22
C SER A 354 -29.33 4.95 -5.89
N ILE A 355 -28.56 4.85 -4.80
CA ILE A 355 -29.12 4.83 -3.46
C ILE A 355 -29.54 6.27 -3.15
N SER A 356 -30.83 6.59 -3.32
CA SER A 356 -31.40 7.84 -2.81
C SER A 356 -31.35 7.79 -1.28
N LEU A 357 -30.47 8.58 -0.67
CA LEU A 357 -30.44 8.79 0.78
C LEU A 357 -31.57 9.78 1.14
N GLU A 358 -32.80 9.30 1.09
CA GLU A 358 -34.02 10.12 1.18
C GLU A 358 -34.54 10.31 2.61
N LYS A 359 -33.66 10.30 3.62
CA LYS A 359 -34.06 10.63 5.00
C LYS A 359 -33.58 12.02 5.39
N PRO A 360 -34.47 13.04 5.47
CA PRO A 360 -34.11 14.34 5.98
C PRO A 360 -33.71 14.23 7.46
N PHE A 361 -32.46 14.58 7.74
CA PHE A 361 -31.91 14.63 9.08
C PHE A 361 -32.69 15.64 9.93
N HIS A 362 -33.38 15.17 10.98
CA HIS A 362 -34.02 16.04 11.95
C HIS A 362 -32.97 16.54 12.96
N PRO A 363 -32.68 17.85 13.04
CA PRO A 363 -31.81 18.36 14.08
C PRO A 363 -32.54 18.26 15.42
N ALA A 364 -32.04 17.41 16.31
CA ALA A 364 -32.53 17.33 17.68
C ALA A 364 -32.38 18.71 18.35
N HIS A 365 -33.47 19.23 18.91
CA HIS A 365 -33.51 20.43 19.75
C HIS A 365 -32.82 20.13 21.08
N ASP A 366 -31.49 20.14 21.06
CA ASP A 366 -30.67 19.89 22.22
C ASP A 366 -29.97 21.17 22.69
N ILE A 367 -29.63 21.22 23.98
CA ILE A 367 -28.91 22.32 24.64
C ILE A 367 -27.63 22.66 23.84
N PRO A 368 -27.37 23.95 23.52
CA PRO A 368 -26.30 24.34 22.59
C PRO A 368 -24.91 23.83 22.99
N MET A 369 -24.60 23.73 24.28
CA MET A 369 -23.32 23.21 24.78
C MET A 369 -23.18 21.69 24.56
N LEU A 370 -24.26 20.92 24.73
CA LEU A 370 -24.27 19.48 24.42
C LEU A 370 -24.13 19.22 22.92
N ASN A 371 -24.69 20.11 22.09
CA ASN A 371 -24.52 20.05 20.64
C ASN A 371 -23.09 20.32 20.22
N ASP A 372 -22.43 21.34 20.76
CA ASP A 372 -21.02 21.62 20.49
C ASP A 372 -20.13 20.44 20.91
N LEU A 373 -20.39 19.82 22.07
CA LEU A 373 -19.64 18.64 22.53
C LEU A 373 -19.85 17.41 21.63
N ARG A 374 -21.10 17.17 21.19
CA ARG A 374 -21.42 16.09 20.24
C ARG A 374 -20.76 16.32 18.88
N GLN A 375 -20.72 17.58 18.41
CA GLN A 375 -20.03 17.96 17.17
C GLN A 375 -18.52 17.74 17.29
N VAL A 376 -17.89 18.15 18.40
CA VAL A 376 -16.48 17.87 18.70
C VAL A 376 -16.21 16.37 18.69
N ARG A 377 -17.04 15.56 19.36
CA ARG A 377 -16.92 14.10 19.37
C ARG A 377 -17.03 13.50 17.97
N SER A 378 -17.95 14.02 17.14
CA SER A 378 -18.11 13.61 15.75
C SER A 378 -16.84 13.84 14.94
N VAL A 379 -16.19 15.00 15.09
CA VAL A 379 -14.93 15.33 14.39
C VAL A 379 -13.81 14.40 14.84
N VAL A 380 -13.67 14.17 16.15
CA VAL A 380 -12.65 13.26 16.71
C VAL A 380 -12.85 11.85 16.18
N HIS A 381 -14.08 11.32 16.24
CA HIS A 381 -14.39 9.98 15.76
C HIS A 381 -14.14 9.83 14.25
N TYR A 382 -14.48 10.86 13.47
CA TYR A 382 -14.22 10.88 12.03
C TYR A 382 -12.73 10.78 11.71
N ASN A 383 -11.88 11.57 12.39
CA ASN A 383 -10.43 11.51 12.20
C ASN A 383 -9.85 10.14 12.60
N PHE A 384 -10.29 9.54 13.72
CA PHE A 384 -9.86 8.19 14.10
C PHE A 384 -10.34 7.10 13.14
N ARG A 385 -11.54 7.26 12.55
CA ARG A 385 -12.04 6.32 11.55
C ARG A 385 -11.17 6.30 10.29
N MET A 386 -10.59 7.43 9.92
CA MET A 386 -9.64 7.53 8.80
C MET A 386 -8.32 6.78 9.03
N TRP A 387 -8.01 6.35 10.26
CA TRP A 387 -6.83 5.52 10.51
C TRP A 387 -6.97 4.15 9.86
N ARG A 388 -8.19 3.60 9.82
CA ARG A 388 -8.47 2.30 9.21
C ARG A 388 -8.33 2.44 7.69
N GLY A 389 -7.26 1.87 7.15
CA GLY A 389 -6.91 1.91 5.72
C GLY A 389 -5.80 2.89 5.35
N ASN A 390 -5.36 3.75 6.28
CA ASN A 390 -4.23 4.65 6.02
C ASN A 390 -2.90 3.94 6.35
N ALA A 391 -2.19 3.52 5.30
CA ALA A 391 -0.89 2.86 5.41
C ALA A 391 0.14 3.66 6.23
N ARG A 392 0.08 4.99 6.19
CA ARG A 392 1.00 5.86 6.93
C ARG A 392 0.87 5.70 8.44
N VAL A 393 -0.36 5.56 8.94
CA VAL A 393 -0.59 5.35 10.38
C VAL A 393 0.05 4.04 10.80
N LEU A 394 -0.22 2.95 10.08
CA LEU A 394 0.40 1.65 10.35
C LEU A 394 1.93 1.74 10.31
N LEU A 395 2.48 2.36 9.27
CA LEU A 395 3.91 2.55 9.10
C LEU A 395 4.54 3.32 10.27
N THR A 396 3.88 4.38 10.75
CA THR A 396 4.38 5.17 11.89
C THR A 396 4.47 4.33 13.16
N PHE A 397 3.43 3.56 13.49
CA PHE A 397 3.44 2.68 14.67
C PHE A 397 4.45 1.54 14.54
N ALA A 398 4.59 0.96 13.34
CA ALA A 398 5.56 -0.10 13.10
C ALA A 398 7.01 0.41 13.18
N LEU A 399 7.32 1.56 12.57
CA LEU A 399 8.62 2.22 12.72
C LEU A 399 8.90 2.58 14.18
N ALA A 400 7.89 3.00 14.94
CA ALA A 400 8.06 3.35 16.35
C ALA A 400 8.41 2.10 17.16
N PHE A 401 7.74 0.98 16.88
CA PHE A 401 8.05 -0.31 17.49
C PHE A 401 9.48 -0.77 17.20
N ILE A 402 9.91 -0.69 15.94
CA ILE A 402 11.27 -1.03 15.52
C ILE A 402 12.29 -0.11 16.19
N LEU A 403 12.02 1.19 16.24
CA LEU A 403 12.88 2.15 16.89
C LEU A 403 12.99 1.88 18.40
N CYS A 404 11.89 1.52 19.07
CA CYS A 404 11.91 1.10 20.47
C CYS A 404 12.84 -0.10 20.68
N PHE A 405 12.77 -1.09 19.78
CA PHE A 405 13.69 -2.23 19.80
C PHE A 405 15.15 -1.79 19.65
N LEU A 406 15.48 -1.04 18.60
CA LEU A 406 16.85 -0.58 18.32
C LEU A 406 17.45 0.23 19.48
N LEU A 407 16.65 1.08 20.12
CA LEU A 407 17.11 1.87 21.27
C LEU A 407 17.26 0.99 22.53
N SER A 408 16.33 0.08 22.76
CA SER A 408 16.37 -0.82 23.93
C SER A 408 17.42 -1.93 23.80
N ASP A 409 17.93 -2.18 22.60
CA ASP A 409 18.78 -3.33 22.34
C ASP A 409 20.07 -3.32 23.15
N LYS A 410 20.74 -2.17 23.23
CA LYS A 410 21.94 -2.01 24.04
C LYS A 410 21.71 -2.30 25.53
N ALA A 411 20.54 -1.92 26.04
CA ALA A 411 20.20 -2.15 27.44
C ALA A 411 19.88 -3.63 27.71
N ALA A 412 19.13 -4.24 26.80
CA ALA A 412 18.74 -5.63 26.91
C ALA A 412 19.95 -6.56 26.71
N SER A 413 20.76 -6.38 25.66
CA SER A 413 21.97 -7.17 25.40
C SER A 413 22.93 -7.17 26.59
N PHE A 414 23.17 -6.01 27.19
CA PHE A 414 23.99 -5.90 28.39
C PHE A 414 23.46 -6.73 29.57
N ALA A 415 22.14 -6.73 29.81
CA ALA A 415 21.55 -7.55 30.86
C ALA A 415 21.77 -9.04 30.62
N TYR A 416 21.69 -9.47 29.36
CA TYR A 416 21.95 -10.85 28.97
C TYR A 416 23.41 -11.24 29.10
N ASP A 417 24.33 -10.38 28.68
CA ASP A 417 25.78 -10.62 28.79
C ASP A 417 26.22 -10.75 30.26
N MET A 418 25.59 -9.97 31.14
CA MET A 418 25.83 -10.02 32.59
C MET A 418 25.00 -11.09 33.31
N GLY A 419 24.13 -11.83 32.61
CA GLY A 419 23.26 -12.84 33.22
C GLY A 419 22.29 -12.29 34.29
N THR A 420 21.94 -11.00 34.21
CA THR A 420 21.12 -10.30 35.20
C THR A 420 19.71 -10.04 34.67
N THR A 421 18.74 -9.84 35.58
CA THR A 421 17.35 -9.53 35.22
C THR A 421 17.11 -8.03 35.30
N MET A 422 16.24 -7.49 34.44
CA MET A 422 15.86 -6.07 34.45
C MET A 422 14.46 -5.90 35.05
N GLN A 423 14.09 -4.69 35.43
CA GLN A 423 12.71 -4.38 35.78
C GLN A 423 11.91 -4.03 34.52
N ALA A 424 10.61 -4.34 34.46
CA ALA A 424 9.83 -4.20 33.22
C ALA A 424 9.76 -2.77 32.61
N PHE A 425 9.93 -1.71 33.41
CA PHE A 425 9.87 -0.30 32.97
C PHE A 425 11.26 0.37 32.93
N GLU A 426 12.30 -0.30 33.46
CA GLU A 426 13.68 0.17 33.38
C GLU A 426 14.18 0.40 31.94
N PRO A 427 13.93 -0.52 30.99
CA PRO A 427 14.31 -0.30 29.60
C PRO A 427 13.73 1.00 29.06
N PHE A 428 12.47 1.32 29.39
CA PHE A 428 11.83 2.59 29.01
C PHE A 428 12.52 3.80 29.67
N ALA A 429 12.80 3.71 30.97
CA ALA A 429 13.45 4.80 31.70
C ALA A 429 14.86 5.11 31.18
N TRP A 430 15.65 4.10 30.79
CA TRP A 430 17.01 4.32 30.26
C TRP A 430 17.01 4.76 28.80
N THR A 431 16.14 4.17 27.98
CA THR A 431 16.06 4.54 26.57
C THR A 431 15.56 5.96 26.39
N PHE A 432 14.50 6.35 27.10
CA PHE A 432 13.89 7.68 26.97
C PHE A 432 14.30 8.69 28.04
N GLY A 433 15.24 8.31 28.92
CA GLY A 433 15.97 9.26 29.76
C GLY A 433 16.94 10.14 28.95
N ASP A 434 17.28 9.74 27.72
CA ASP A 434 18.17 10.47 26.81
C ASP A 434 17.44 11.43 25.86
N ALA A 435 18.06 12.59 25.61
CA ALA A 435 17.54 13.62 24.73
C ALA A 435 17.41 13.14 23.27
N ASN A 436 18.40 12.38 22.78
CA ASN A 436 18.41 11.97 21.37
C ASN A 436 17.31 10.94 21.09
N SER A 437 17.09 10.02 22.01
CA SER A 437 16.01 9.04 21.93
C SER A 437 14.62 9.69 21.90
N VAL A 438 14.39 10.65 22.80
CA VAL A 438 13.13 11.43 22.83
C VAL A 438 12.94 12.21 21.53
N LEU A 439 14.02 12.79 21.00
CA LEU A 439 14.01 13.49 19.72
C LEU A 439 13.61 12.57 18.56
N LEU A 440 14.27 11.42 18.40
CA LEU A 440 14.00 10.47 17.30
C LEU A 440 12.55 10.00 17.30
N ILE A 441 12.02 9.67 18.48
CA ILE A 441 10.62 9.29 18.65
C ILE A 441 9.67 10.44 18.32
N SER A 442 9.98 11.66 18.77
CA SER A 442 9.14 12.82 18.47
C SER A 442 9.13 13.19 16.99
N LEU A 443 10.24 12.98 16.27
CA LEU A 443 10.31 13.20 14.82
C LEU A 443 9.45 12.19 14.06
N LEU A 444 9.39 10.94 14.52
CA LEU A 444 8.50 9.95 13.93
C LEU A 444 7.02 10.32 14.11
N LEU A 445 6.65 10.98 15.20
CA LEU A 445 5.31 11.51 15.40
C LEU A 445 4.93 12.57 14.35
N VAL A 446 5.89 13.31 13.78
CA VAL A 446 5.62 14.25 12.68
C VAL A 446 5.03 13.51 11.49
N LEU A 447 5.50 12.29 11.18
CA LEU A 447 4.97 11.46 10.10
C LEU A 447 3.46 11.20 10.28
N LEU A 448 2.99 11.00 11.52
CA LEU A 448 1.57 10.81 11.82
C LEU A 448 0.72 12.05 11.48
N PHE A 449 1.30 13.25 11.67
CA PHE A 449 0.61 14.53 11.58
C PHE A 449 0.98 15.40 10.37
N VAL A 450 1.72 14.87 9.39
CA VAL A 450 2.10 15.58 8.14
C VAL A 450 0.89 16.25 7.45
N ASP A 451 -0.27 15.58 7.42
CA ASP A 451 -1.46 16.08 6.73
C ASP A 451 -2.36 17.00 7.58
N MET A 452 -1.91 17.36 8.78
CA MET A 452 -2.75 18.02 9.76
C MET A 452 -2.80 19.55 9.53
N PRO A 453 -3.94 20.23 9.71
CA PRO A 453 -5.26 19.66 9.99
C PRO A 453 -5.78 18.89 8.77
N PHE A 454 -6.44 17.75 9.00
CA PHE A 454 -7.00 16.96 7.92
C PHE A 454 -8.02 17.79 7.15
N LEU A 455 -7.72 18.16 5.91
CA LEU A 455 -8.59 18.92 5.00
C LEU A 455 -9.15 18.00 3.91
N GLY A 456 -9.57 16.79 4.28
CA GLY A 456 -10.16 15.83 3.34
C GLY A 456 -11.53 16.26 2.82
N ALA A 457 -12.05 15.54 1.83
CA ALA A 457 -13.33 15.82 1.16
C ALA A 457 -14.55 15.91 2.12
N GLY A 458 -14.47 15.36 3.33
CA GLY A 458 -15.53 15.45 4.34
C GLY A 458 -15.57 16.77 5.14
N VAL A 459 -14.47 17.54 5.17
CA VAL A 459 -14.36 18.75 5.99
C VAL A 459 -15.25 19.92 5.54
N PRO A 460 -15.46 20.19 4.24
CA PRO A 460 -16.45 21.17 3.79
C PRO A 460 -17.83 20.94 4.40
N TYR A 461 -18.30 19.69 4.42
CA TYR A 461 -19.62 19.32 4.95
C TYR A 461 -19.74 19.58 6.46
N TYR A 462 -18.64 19.40 7.20
CA TYR A 462 -18.59 19.73 8.61
C TYR A 462 -18.63 21.25 8.82
N LEU A 463 -17.83 22.02 8.07
CA LEU A 463 -17.72 23.47 8.25
C LEU A 463 -18.98 24.25 7.86
N VAL A 464 -19.85 23.69 7.02
CA VAL A 464 -21.19 24.24 6.74
C VAL A 464 -22.14 24.06 7.94
N ARG A 465 -21.93 23.01 8.76
CA ARG A 465 -22.84 22.61 9.85
C ARG A 465 -22.33 22.95 11.25
N MET A 466 -21.07 23.37 11.39
CA MET A 466 -20.45 23.69 12.68
C MET A 466 -19.61 24.97 12.64
N LYS A 467 -19.40 25.59 13.79
CA LYS A 467 -18.51 26.75 13.93
C LYS A 467 -17.05 26.32 13.70
N ARG A 468 -16.27 27.17 13.02
CA ARG A 468 -14.82 26.95 12.79
C ARG A 468 -14.05 26.64 14.09
N ARG A 469 -14.41 27.31 15.19
CA ARG A 469 -13.79 27.09 16.51
C ARG A 469 -14.09 25.68 17.06
N THR A 470 -15.34 25.24 16.99
CA THR A 470 -15.76 23.90 17.43
C THR A 470 -15.05 22.81 16.62
N TRP A 471 -14.91 23.01 15.30
CA TRP A 471 -14.12 22.12 14.44
C TRP A 471 -12.65 22.05 14.86
N LEU A 472 -11.99 23.20 15.07
CA LEU A 472 -10.59 23.24 15.49
C LEU A 472 -10.39 22.62 16.88
N THR A 473 -11.31 22.82 17.82
CA THR A 473 -11.26 22.16 19.13
C THR A 473 -11.36 20.63 18.97
N GLY A 474 -12.21 20.14 18.06
CA GLY A 474 -12.24 18.72 17.70
C GLY A 474 -10.94 18.19 17.12
N GLN A 475 -10.28 18.97 16.25
CA GLN A 475 -8.95 18.64 15.74
C GLN A 475 -7.92 18.59 16.89
N ALA A 476 -7.87 19.62 17.73
CA ALA A 476 -6.95 19.69 18.89
C ALA A 476 -7.12 18.50 19.85
N ILE A 477 -8.35 18.13 20.19
CA ILE A 477 -8.62 16.96 21.06
C ILE A 477 -8.18 15.66 20.40
N TYR A 478 -8.49 15.49 19.11
CA TYR A 478 -8.03 14.31 18.36
C TYR A 478 -6.50 14.20 18.38
N ILE A 479 -5.79 15.32 18.18
CA ILE A 479 -4.32 15.38 18.19
C ILE A 479 -3.77 15.00 19.55
N SER A 480 -4.34 15.56 20.62
CA SER A 480 -3.95 15.22 21.98
C SER A 480 -4.16 13.74 22.26
N LEU A 481 -5.32 13.18 21.91
CA LEU A 481 -5.62 11.76 22.11
C LEU A 481 -4.72 10.84 21.27
N ALA A 482 -4.44 11.20 20.02
CA ALA A 482 -3.54 10.45 19.15
C ALA A 482 -2.10 10.47 19.68
N THR A 483 -1.66 11.61 20.23
CA THR A 483 -0.34 11.74 20.86
C THR A 483 -0.25 10.89 22.13
N VAL A 484 -1.27 10.92 22.99
CA VAL A 484 -1.33 10.04 24.18
C VAL A 484 -1.28 8.57 23.78
N LEU A 485 -2.08 8.17 22.78
CA LEU A 485 -2.08 6.79 22.28
C LEU A 485 -0.70 6.38 21.76
N TYR A 486 -0.01 7.27 21.05
CA TYR A 486 1.35 7.03 20.55
C TYR A 486 2.37 6.85 21.67
N ILE A 487 2.36 7.73 22.68
CA ILE A 487 3.28 7.62 23.83
C ILE A 487 2.99 6.36 24.67
N VAL A 488 1.72 6.04 24.91
CA VAL A 488 1.33 4.80 25.60
C VAL A 488 1.77 3.57 24.80
N PHE A 489 1.65 3.62 23.47
CA PHE A 489 2.14 2.55 22.61
C PHE A 489 3.65 2.36 22.73
N ILE A 490 4.45 3.43 22.74
CA ILE A 490 5.91 3.36 22.93
C ILE A 490 6.25 2.74 24.27
N PHE A 491 5.61 3.21 25.35
CA PHE A 491 5.81 2.67 26.68
C PHE A 491 5.51 1.17 26.72
N ALA A 492 4.34 0.76 26.19
CA ALA A 492 3.96 -0.65 26.13
C ALA A 492 4.90 -1.48 25.25
N ALA A 493 5.31 -0.95 24.09
CA ALA A 493 6.21 -1.62 23.16
C ALA A 493 7.57 -1.91 23.81
N THR A 494 8.20 -0.90 24.42
CA THR A 494 9.49 -1.07 25.08
C THR A 494 9.42 -2.06 26.24
N SER A 495 8.35 -2.02 27.05
CA SER A 495 8.15 -3.00 28.12
C SER A 495 7.91 -4.42 27.61
N ILE A 496 7.13 -4.58 26.53
CA ILE A 496 6.88 -5.89 25.91
C ILE A 496 8.19 -6.48 25.39
N ILE A 497 8.97 -5.71 24.62
CA ILE A 497 10.23 -6.16 24.00
C ILE A 497 11.21 -6.73 25.04
N CYS A 498 11.29 -6.15 26.24
CA CYS A 498 12.20 -6.60 27.29
C CYS A 498 11.56 -7.56 28.31
N MET A 499 10.29 -7.93 28.14
CA MET A 499 9.54 -8.73 29.11
C MET A 499 10.16 -10.11 29.39
N GLY A 500 10.84 -10.71 28.40
CA GLY A 500 11.40 -12.06 28.50
C GLY A 500 12.44 -12.27 29.60
N ASN A 501 13.10 -11.20 30.07
CA ASN A 501 14.09 -11.24 31.16
C ASN A 501 13.80 -10.18 32.23
N SER A 502 12.51 -9.89 32.46
CA SER A 502 12.08 -8.81 33.35
C SER A 502 11.32 -9.30 34.58
N PHE A 503 11.52 -8.62 35.72
CA PHE A 503 10.69 -8.79 36.93
C PHE A 503 9.72 -7.62 37.13
N ILE A 504 8.64 -7.87 37.88
CA ILE A 504 7.59 -6.91 38.21
C ILE A 504 7.78 -6.50 39.68
N GLY A 505 8.58 -5.46 39.93
CA GLY A 505 8.82 -4.91 41.25
C GLY A 505 9.15 -3.42 41.17
N ASN A 506 8.89 -2.67 42.25
CA ASN A 506 9.23 -1.24 42.33
C ASN A 506 10.62 -1.04 42.98
N MET A 507 11.62 -1.76 42.48
CA MET A 507 13.01 -1.69 42.92
C MET A 507 13.90 -1.73 41.69
N TRP A 508 15.03 -1.00 41.74
CA TRP A 508 16.02 -1.05 40.67
C TRP A 508 16.68 -2.42 40.61
N SER A 509 16.91 -2.90 39.40
CA SER A 509 17.55 -4.18 39.12
C SER A 509 19.04 -4.18 39.41
N GLU A 510 19.62 -5.38 39.48
CA GLU A 510 21.07 -5.55 39.55
C GLU A 510 21.76 -4.98 38.30
N THR A 511 21.15 -5.14 37.11
CA THR A 511 21.62 -4.52 35.87
C THR A 511 21.71 -2.99 36.01
N ALA A 512 20.72 -2.37 36.65
CA ALA A 512 20.68 -0.94 36.90
C ALA A 512 21.86 -0.48 37.77
N ALA A 513 22.11 -1.20 38.87
CA ALA A 513 23.20 -0.91 39.78
C ALA A 513 24.57 -1.07 39.10
N ILE A 514 24.75 -2.13 38.30
CA ILE A 514 25.97 -2.36 37.54
C ILE A 514 26.17 -1.22 36.53
N LEU A 515 25.16 -0.87 35.72
CA LEU A 515 25.28 0.20 34.71
C LEU A 515 25.59 1.57 35.32
N GLY A 516 24.97 1.89 36.46
CA GLY A 516 25.16 3.16 37.16
C GLY A 516 26.53 3.27 37.83
N TYR A 517 26.94 2.28 38.63
CA TYR A 517 28.12 2.39 39.49
C TYR A 517 29.42 1.89 38.86
N SER A 518 29.37 0.99 37.85
CA SER A 518 30.60 0.43 37.25
C SER A 518 31.23 1.30 36.15
N GLY A 519 30.59 2.41 35.78
CA GLY A 519 31.01 3.24 34.64
C GLY A 519 30.75 2.59 33.26
N ALA A 520 30.25 1.34 33.22
CA ALA A 520 29.87 0.64 31.99
C ALA A 520 28.80 1.39 31.17
N GLY A 521 27.94 2.21 31.82
CA GLY A 521 27.00 3.08 31.12
C GLY A 521 27.65 4.09 30.16
N LYS A 522 28.86 4.60 30.48
CA LYS A 522 29.63 5.47 29.57
C LYS A 522 30.23 4.71 28.38
N ALA A 523 30.55 3.43 28.55
CA ALA A 523 31.07 2.57 27.48
C ALA A 523 29.96 2.03 26.55
N VAL A 524 28.75 1.79 27.08
CA VAL A 524 27.58 1.28 26.34
C VAL A 524 26.68 2.41 25.80
N ALA A 525 27.03 3.68 26.06
CA ALA A 525 26.25 4.87 25.69
C ALA A 525 24.81 4.86 26.24
N LEU A 526 24.61 4.24 27.40
CA LEU A 526 23.35 4.28 28.14
C LEU A 526 23.51 5.28 29.29
N PRO A 527 22.75 6.38 29.32
CA PRO A 527 22.79 7.34 30.42
C PRO A 527 22.00 6.82 31.62
N ALA A 528 22.42 5.66 32.15
CA ALA A 528 22.01 5.22 33.48
C ALA A 528 22.73 6.11 34.50
N LEU A 529 22.15 7.28 34.79
CA LEU A 529 22.73 8.19 35.77
C LEU A 529 22.53 7.62 37.17
N VAL A 530 23.63 7.49 37.92
CA VAL A 530 23.63 7.21 39.37
C VAL A 530 22.61 8.10 40.11
N LYS A 531 22.52 9.37 39.70
CA LYS A 531 21.54 10.34 40.21
C LYS A 531 20.08 9.88 40.14
N THR A 532 19.68 9.14 39.11
CA THR A 532 18.28 8.66 38.96
C THR A 532 18.02 7.41 39.80
N LEU A 533 19.04 6.57 39.99
CA LEU A 533 18.98 5.37 40.82
C LEU A 533 18.88 5.72 42.32
N GLU A 534 19.61 6.73 42.76
CA GLU A 534 19.67 7.14 44.17
C GLU A 534 18.44 7.92 44.64
N LEU A 535 17.78 8.66 43.74
CA LEU A 535 16.79 9.68 44.11
C LEU A 535 15.34 9.30 43.80
N SER A 536 15.10 8.19 43.08
CA SER A 536 13.75 7.84 42.63
C SER A 536 13.54 6.33 42.55
N ARG A 537 12.27 5.90 42.54
CA ARG A 537 11.90 4.51 42.26
C ARG A 537 11.58 4.33 40.76
N PRO A 538 11.74 3.11 40.19
CA PRO A 538 11.54 2.88 38.76
C PRO A 538 10.17 3.34 38.22
N TYR A 539 9.07 3.07 38.96
CA TYR A 539 7.73 3.46 38.50
C TYR A 539 7.49 4.96 38.52
N GLU A 540 8.00 5.64 39.54
CA GLU A 540 7.90 7.10 39.64
C GLU A 540 8.72 7.75 38.52
N CYS A 541 9.97 7.31 38.33
CA CYS A 541 10.84 7.76 37.26
C CYS A 541 10.20 7.55 35.87
N ALA A 542 9.74 6.34 35.56
CA ALA A 542 9.08 6.03 34.29
C ALA A 542 7.83 6.89 34.06
N SER A 543 6.99 7.12 35.08
CA SER A 543 5.80 7.97 34.97
C SER A 543 6.15 9.44 34.67
N THR A 544 7.21 9.96 35.29
CA THR A 544 7.67 11.33 35.05
C THR A 544 8.28 11.50 33.67
N ILE A 545 9.06 10.53 33.18
CA ILE A 545 9.60 10.51 31.81
C ILE A 545 8.45 10.46 30.80
N LEU A 546 7.47 9.59 31.02
CA LEU A 546 6.30 9.46 30.15
C LEU A 546 5.53 10.78 30.06
N LEU A 547 5.31 11.46 31.19
CA LEU A 547 4.64 12.76 31.24
C LEU A 547 5.45 13.86 30.55
N LEU A 548 6.78 13.93 30.78
CA LEU A 548 7.66 14.91 30.13
C LEU A 548 7.68 14.72 28.61
N MET A 549 7.82 13.48 28.13
CA MET A 549 7.75 13.14 26.71
C MET A 549 6.40 13.53 26.10
N LEU A 550 5.29 13.25 26.80
CA LEU A 550 3.95 13.62 26.37
C LEU A 550 3.82 15.14 26.22
N LEU A 551 4.26 15.91 27.21
CA LEU A 551 4.18 17.37 27.17
C LEU A 551 5.06 17.96 26.05
N TYR A 552 6.29 17.49 25.90
CA TYR A 552 7.20 17.92 24.84
C TYR A 552 6.62 17.65 23.44
N THR A 553 6.14 16.43 23.21
CA THR A 553 5.54 16.05 21.92
C THR A 553 4.26 16.84 21.64
N LEU A 554 3.43 17.10 22.65
CA LEU A 554 2.26 17.97 22.51
C LEU A 554 2.66 19.39 22.10
N VAL A 555 3.66 20.00 22.73
CA VAL A 555 4.14 21.33 22.33
C VAL A 555 4.56 21.35 20.86
N MET A 556 5.33 20.35 20.42
CA MET A 556 5.79 20.23 19.04
C MET A 556 4.61 20.08 18.05
N VAL A 557 3.62 19.25 18.36
CA VAL A 557 2.48 19.04 17.45
C VAL A 557 1.52 20.23 17.44
N PHE A 558 1.30 20.90 18.58
CA PHE A 558 0.52 22.15 18.62
C PHE A 558 1.23 23.30 17.91
N LEU A 559 2.58 23.36 17.97
CA LEU A 559 3.38 24.29 17.18
C LEU A 559 3.19 24.03 15.68
N THR A 560 3.24 22.75 15.27
CA THR A 560 3.01 22.31 13.90
C THR A 560 1.62 22.72 13.43
N LEU A 561 0.58 22.50 14.23
CA LEU A 561 -0.80 22.92 13.95
C LEU A 561 -0.92 24.43 13.73
N TYR A 562 -0.34 25.22 14.64
CA TYR A 562 -0.37 26.67 14.58
C TYR A 562 0.27 27.20 13.28
N VAL A 563 1.47 26.70 12.96
CA VAL A 563 2.20 27.12 11.76
C VAL A 563 1.50 26.64 10.49
N ASN A 564 0.93 25.42 10.50
CA ASN A 564 0.16 24.88 9.39
C ASN A 564 -1.04 25.76 9.02
N ILE A 565 -1.76 26.27 10.01
CA ILE A 565 -2.88 27.19 9.77
C ILE A 565 -2.37 28.56 9.28
N LYS A 566 -1.22 29.04 9.77
CA LYS A 566 -0.73 30.38 9.41
C LYS A 566 -0.04 30.48 8.04
N ARG A 567 0.75 29.46 7.67
CA ARG A 567 1.65 29.48 6.49
C ARG A 567 1.54 28.23 5.60
N GLY A 568 0.58 27.34 5.86
CA GLY A 568 0.37 26.12 5.07
C GLY A 568 1.15 24.91 5.59
N LYS A 569 0.89 23.73 5.01
CA LYS A 569 1.32 22.42 5.52
C LYS A 569 2.84 22.21 5.56
N SER A 570 3.56 22.68 4.54
CA SER A 570 5.03 22.54 4.48
C SER A 570 5.72 23.33 5.60
N ALA A 571 5.16 24.48 5.97
CA ALA A 571 5.73 25.35 6.99
C ALA A 571 5.63 24.74 8.40
N GLY A 572 4.57 23.99 8.73
CA GLY A 572 4.51 23.35 10.05
C GLY A 572 5.43 22.14 10.16
N ILE A 573 5.63 21.38 9.09
CA ILE A 573 6.66 20.32 9.07
C ILE A 573 8.04 20.94 9.29
N ALA A 574 8.37 22.01 8.56
CA ALA A 574 9.62 22.74 8.76
C ALA A 574 9.75 23.30 10.19
N ALA A 575 8.66 23.76 10.81
CA ALA A 575 8.67 24.21 12.20
C ALA A 575 8.92 23.08 13.20
N ALA A 576 8.38 21.88 12.98
CA ALA A 576 8.65 20.72 13.81
C ALA A 576 10.13 20.31 13.75
N PHE A 577 10.71 20.29 12.55
CA PHE A 577 12.14 20.04 12.37
C PHE A 577 13.00 21.14 12.98
N ALA A 578 12.64 22.42 12.79
CA ALA A 578 13.39 23.54 13.38
C ALA A 578 13.34 23.52 14.92
N PHE A 579 12.18 23.20 15.51
CA PHE A 579 12.03 23.05 16.96
C PHE A 579 12.88 21.89 17.51
N SER A 580 12.86 20.76 16.80
CA SER A 580 13.66 19.57 17.11
C SER A 580 15.17 19.85 17.00
N LEU A 581 15.58 20.51 15.91
CA LEU A 581 16.97 20.92 15.68
C LEU A 581 17.44 21.94 16.72
N PHE A 582 16.59 22.90 17.08
CA PHE A 582 16.88 23.87 18.14
C PHE A 582 17.13 23.17 19.49
N GLY A 583 16.28 22.19 19.83
CA GLY A 583 16.47 21.37 21.03
C GLY A 583 17.78 20.58 21.01
N PHE A 584 18.14 20.01 19.85
CA PHE A 584 19.38 19.26 19.66
C PHE A 584 20.65 20.12 19.71
N LEU A 585 20.64 21.29 19.06
CA LEU A 585 21.78 22.22 19.04
C LEU A 585 22.08 22.78 20.44
N LEU A 586 21.05 22.94 21.27
CA LEU A 586 21.20 23.27 22.68
C LEU A 586 21.51 22.02 23.51
N ASN A 587 22.50 21.24 23.08
CA ASN A 587 23.12 20.19 23.89
C ASN A 587 24.38 20.79 24.55
N PRO A 588 24.62 20.61 25.87
CA PRO A 588 25.76 21.23 26.53
C PRO A 588 27.12 20.99 25.90
N GLN A 589 27.40 19.79 25.37
CA GLN A 589 28.67 19.51 24.70
C GLN A 589 28.80 20.28 23.37
N LEU A 590 27.74 20.35 22.58
CA LEU A 590 27.73 21.10 21.32
C LEU A 590 27.78 22.60 21.57
N PHE A 591 27.04 23.10 22.56
CA PHE A 591 27.06 24.49 22.96
C PHE A 591 28.46 24.91 23.43
N LYS A 592 29.16 24.05 24.17
CA LYS A 592 30.57 24.28 24.55
C LYS A 592 31.48 24.34 23.33
N GLN A 593 31.33 23.41 22.37
CA GLN A 593 32.16 23.37 21.16
C GLN A 593 31.91 24.59 20.25
N ILE A 594 30.66 25.03 20.11
CA ILE A 594 30.28 26.17 19.26
C ILE A 594 30.79 27.49 19.84
N PHE A 595 30.81 27.64 21.17
CA PHE A 595 31.18 28.89 21.85
C PHE A 595 32.56 28.86 22.52
N GLU A 596 33.35 27.78 22.32
CA GLU A 596 34.69 27.56 22.89
C GLU A 596 34.79 27.93 24.39
N LEU A 597 33.80 27.52 25.19
CA LEU A 597 33.72 27.94 26.59
C LEU A 597 34.75 27.19 27.48
N PRO A 598 35.45 27.89 28.40
CA PRO A 598 36.30 27.28 29.42
C PRO A 598 35.52 26.29 30.29
N ASP A 599 36.18 25.21 30.73
CA ASP A 599 35.56 24.12 31.54
C ASP A 599 34.90 24.61 32.84
N GLU A 600 35.40 25.69 33.43
CA GLU A 600 34.84 26.30 34.64
C GLU A 600 33.43 26.87 34.44
N LEU A 601 33.08 27.26 33.21
CA LEU A 601 31.76 27.79 32.87
C LEU A 601 30.78 26.71 32.41
N LEU A 602 31.21 25.45 32.32
CA LEU A 602 30.38 24.33 31.89
C LEU A 602 29.13 24.18 32.76
N TYR A 603 29.24 24.42 34.06
CA TYR A 603 28.09 24.40 34.97
C TYR A 603 27.06 25.47 34.62
N LYS A 604 27.49 26.71 34.37
CA LYS A 604 26.59 27.81 33.98
C LYS A 604 25.96 27.57 32.62
N ALA A 605 26.71 27.01 31.67
CA ALA A 605 26.21 26.60 30.37
C ALA A 605 25.16 25.48 30.50
N ASN A 606 25.41 24.45 31.30
CA ASN A 606 24.45 23.38 31.61
C ASN A 606 23.14 23.93 32.19
N VAL A 607 23.23 24.85 33.14
CA VAL A 607 22.04 25.48 33.73
C VAL A 607 21.27 26.27 32.68
N ALA A 608 21.94 27.17 31.94
CA ALA A 608 21.30 27.96 30.89
C ALA A 608 20.63 27.09 29.81
N VAL A 609 21.34 26.05 29.37
CA VAL A 609 20.87 25.08 28.38
C VAL A 609 19.72 24.23 28.91
N GLY A 610 19.73 23.86 30.19
CA GLY A 610 18.62 23.17 30.85
C GLY A 610 17.34 24.02 30.91
N TRP A 611 17.47 25.34 31.07
CA TRP A 611 16.33 26.27 31.03
C TRP A 611 15.87 26.62 29.61
N LEU A 612 16.78 26.75 28.64
CA LEU A 612 16.47 27.21 27.28
C LEU A 612 16.01 26.09 26.35
N SER A 613 16.60 24.89 26.46
CA SER A 613 16.33 23.79 25.54
C SER A 613 15.01 23.09 25.89
N PRO A 614 14.01 23.09 24.99
CA PRO A 614 12.78 22.32 25.19
C PRO A 614 13.06 20.82 25.26
N LEU A 615 14.14 20.35 24.62
CA LEU A 615 14.53 18.95 24.62
C LEU A 615 15.16 18.54 25.96
N ASN A 616 16.00 19.39 26.55
CA ASN A 616 16.57 19.10 27.89
C ASN A 616 15.52 19.25 28.99
N GLN A 617 14.53 20.12 28.82
CA GLN A 617 13.36 20.13 29.69
C GLN A 617 12.53 18.83 29.55
N ALA A 618 12.66 18.08 28.45
CA ALA A 618 12.01 16.77 28.33
C ALA A 618 12.82 15.63 28.97
N THR A 619 14.10 15.84 29.31
CA THR A 619 14.96 14.79 29.88
C THR A 619 14.97 14.80 31.40
N TYR A 620 14.73 13.64 32.00
CA TYR A 620 14.59 13.52 33.45
C TYR A 620 15.86 13.92 34.22
N HIS A 621 17.03 13.58 33.70
CA HIS A 621 18.31 13.86 34.37
C HIS A 621 18.71 15.34 34.40
N MET A 622 18.15 16.17 33.51
CA MET A 622 18.38 17.62 33.45
C MET A 622 17.44 18.43 34.35
N HIS A 623 16.87 17.78 35.37
CA HIS A 623 16.05 18.41 36.40
C HIS A 623 16.74 18.44 37.76
N ASN A 624 16.31 19.41 38.58
CA ASN A 624 16.81 19.59 39.91
C ASN A 624 16.09 18.70 40.93
N PHE A 625 16.89 17.94 41.69
CA PHE A 625 16.45 17.07 42.78
C PHE A 625 16.93 17.55 44.17
N GLY A 626 17.34 18.81 44.28
CA GLY A 626 17.75 19.44 45.56
C GLY A 626 19.21 19.86 45.62
N TYR A 627 20.02 19.55 44.60
CA TYR A 627 21.48 19.77 44.61
C TYR A 627 21.98 20.75 43.53
N ASP A 628 21.15 21.13 42.54
CA ASP A 628 21.56 21.94 41.37
C ASP A 628 20.66 23.17 41.15
N LEU A 629 21.04 24.09 40.26
CA LEU A 629 20.22 25.24 39.82
C LEU A 629 19.38 24.95 38.56
N LEU A 630 19.15 23.68 38.24
CA LEU A 630 18.34 23.22 37.11
C LEU A 630 16.82 23.45 37.35
N PRO A 631 15.99 23.41 36.29
CA PRO A 631 14.54 23.46 36.44
C PRO A 631 14.03 22.33 37.34
N ARG A 632 13.10 22.65 38.24
CA ARG A 632 12.35 21.62 38.98
C ARG A 632 11.28 21.01 38.09
N LEU A 633 10.94 19.73 38.30
CA LEU A 633 9.94 19.01 37.49
C LEU A 633 8.61 19.77 37.34
N TRP A 634 8.11 20.37 38.44
CA TRP A 634 6.85 21.13 38.40
C TRP A 634 6.94 22.40 37.54
N GLN A 635 8.11 23.05 37.50
CA GLN A 635 8.31 24.27 36.70
C GLN A 635 8.21 23.91 35.22
N THR A 636 8.83 22.81 34.82
CA THR A 636 8.75 22.28 33.47
C THR A 636 7.31 21.91 33.08
N TYR A 637 6.57 21.25 33.96
CA TYR A 637 5.15 20.93 33.70
C TYR A 637 4.31 22.18 33.46
N VAL A 638 4.55 23.24 34.24
CA VAL A 638 3.87 24.53 34.06
C VAL A 638 4.30 25.22 32.77
N ILE A 639 5.60 25.23 32.44
CA ILE A 639 6.13 25.83 31.22
C ILE A 639 5.50 25.18 29.98
N PHE A 640 5.53 23.84 29.89
CA PHE A 640 4.92 23.14 28.76
C PHE A 640 3.39 23.28 28.74
N GLY A 641 2.73 23.16 29.89
CA GLY A 641 1.28 23.34 29.99
C GLY A 641 0.83 24.72 29.50
N LEU A 642 1.52 25.78 29.94
CA LEU A 642 1.26 27.14 29.51
C LEU A 642 1.56 27.33 28.02
N ALA A 643 2.67 26.77 27.52
CA ALA A 643 3.02 26.82 26.10
C ALA A 643 1.94 26.17 25.21
N ILE A 644 1.42 25.00 25.60
CA ILE A 644 0.33 24.31 24.88
C ILE A 644 -0.93 25.18 24.84
N VAL A 645 -1.33 25.75 25.98
CA VAL A 645 -2.51 26.61 26.07
C VAL A 645 -2.34 27.87 25.21
N LEU A 646 -1.17 28.52 25.26
CA LEU A 646 -0.89 29.69 24.42
C LEU A 646 -0.90 29.35 22.93
N LEU A 647 -0.26 28.24 22.53
CA LEU A 647 -0.27 27.77 21.14
C LEU A 647 -1.69 27.48 20.66
N PHE A 648 -2.54 26.88 21.49
CA PHE A 648 -3.95 26.65 21.15
C PHE A 648 -4.72 27.97 20.98
N ILE A 649 -4.53 28.94 21.87
CA ILE A 649 -5.13 30.27 21.76
C ILE A 649 -4.65 31.00 20.49
N PHE A 650 -3.36 30.93 20.17
CA PHE A 650 -2.82 31.50 18.94
C PHE A 650 -3.38 30.82 17.69
N THR A 651 -3.57 29.50 17.73
CA THR A 651 -4.21 28.74 16.65
C THR A 651 -5.67 29.19 16.44
N LEU A 652 -6.44 29.37 17.52
CA LEU A 652 -7.81 29.91 17.47
C LEU A 652 -7.88 31.34 16.90
N ARG A 653 -6.87 32.18 17.18
CA ARG A 653 -6.76 33.53 16.62
C ARG A 653 -6.40 33.49 15.13
N ALA A 654 -5.44 32.65 14.73
CA ALA A 654 -5.03 32.48 13.34
C ALA A 654 -6.19 31.99 12.46
N LEU A 655 -7.03 31.08 12.99
CA LEU A 655 -8.19 30.53 12.29
C LEU A 655 -9.21 31.59 11.84
N ARG A 656 -9.27 32.75 12.52
CA ARG A 656 -10.20 33.83 12.12
C ARG A 656 -9.87 34.40 10.74
N LYS A 657 -8.59 34.37 10.34
CA LYS A 657 -8.11 34.87 9.06
C LYS A 657 -7.88 33.75 8.03
N TYR A 658 -8.20 32.50 8.38
CA TYR A 658 -7.93 31.35 7.54
C TYR A 658 -9.00 31.17 6.47
N ASN A 659 -8.55 31.09 5.22
CA ASN A 659 -9.39 30.79 4.05
C ASN A 659 -9.26 29.31 3.73
N PHE A 660 -10.37 28.58 3.78
CA PHE A 660 -10.38 27.17 3.41
C PHE A 660 -10.40 27.05 1.88
N HIS A 661 -9.29 26.59 1.31
CA HIS A 661 -9.21 26.23 -0.10
C HIS A 661 -9.53 24.74 -0.23
N PHE A 662 -10.75 24.43 -0.67
CA PHE A 662 -11.13 23.06 -1.01
C PHE A 662 -10.88 22.86 -2.49
N LEU A 663 -9.80 22.17 -2.83
CA LEU A 663 -9.62 21.65 -4.18
C LEU A 663 -10.70 20.58 -4.36
N GLY A 664 -11.66 20.86 -5.26
CA GLY A 664 -12.64 19.88 -5.71
C GLY A 664 -11.93 18.63 -6.21
N GLY A 665 -12.51 17.46 -5.91
CA GLY A 665 -11.89 16.16 -6.10
C GLY A 665 -11.19 16.00 -7.44
N ASP A 666 -9.94 15.55 -7.36
CA ASP A 666 -9.24 14.63 -8.26
C ASP A 666 -7.79 14.54 -7.79
N GLN A 667 -7.55 13.69 -6.77
CA GLN A 667 -6.26 13.06 -6.49
C GLN A 667 -6.49 11.65 -5.97
#